data_AF-A0A2N0LU38-F1
#
_entry.id   AF-A0A2N0LU38-F1
#
_cell.length_a   1.000
_cell.length_b   1.000
_cell.length_c   1.000
_cell.angle_alpha   90.00
_cell.angle_beta   90.00
_cell.angle_gamma   90.00
#
_symmetry.space_group_name_H-M   'P 1'
#
loop_
_entity.id
_entity.type
_entity.pdbx_description
1 polymer ?
#
loop_
_entity_poly.entity_id
_entity_poly.type
_entity_poly.pdbx_seq_one_letter_code
_entity_poly.pdbx_strand_id
1 'polypeptide(L)'
;MSTGPLTEVETELAKLPPAVLEAYQEASPALESAFGQEELVLWAKEGLSIGTQTVRSWESAVEYYRVGPQVARFLSFPSFMQWARCGTYLAQDSPTLAVAFFKASASIVPNLRPQYIPRWAGLGRSLYKGTWKSSTLAAKFFEVSPDLVRNLPFWDVEVFASLIEALSYKSYDVAGECLLLGKDVLPAMGREREPFLSMSRALIDSSWREIKTCLELVPRALQHVEEGQTGRFLKLGERLAKVGMRDTSRFLSDGTQALSRVPQGSQGYILDLCETLLAVSPEAVPPFLKSLDDVLNRITVNQLDAWFQHGIGLLKDNPESGIAFFKIESNTSESILETLSSSLELEKVKGIIRLYCRALSGSPVEILTTKELVRKNIGWVDEDSASTDGTKVFLPPVVDQYSNKQDNFSWFKVVSTHQVAHLEFGSFEFEFDKEAANFTNRRADMELETEARRSQEQKALDEHRASLAQEMAERQATGDLDVEMQLSGQQPMVAEGQIALGPSEAFTDVGRFLHLFENRRLAFDLFTVLEDCRLDYRVGMEYPGIRSAAARVQGESLGARPKIQELALQEALVELLIHMSLEQFTDLPVPTEYEEAAIMLAKILHELRSVQALVEDSAEATLRAYEIISRIENETQPEDQWEDQDLEEPGDFSEEEFQDLIDQLQAGMDASGEQSEGDSYDSPEPVDYRGDFKPEMVQLLTRLQADAGQQGEGQPLTKEQLEQLLQESAELEMDAEQGEIDSNMTMFAQNIMKEAGTPPPSSQPGQGYGPLLHDDDNGGELEAKEPQTYAYDEWDFRAADYKPRWCIVKEKVVEEGDLNFYNDSLKNYTALATHIKRQFELIMPESFRKIYRLVDGEDIDLNAALEAWCDLRMNVPPDEKIYWHRNRARRDVAVVFLLDMSASTAEAIDEGRQVVDDRDAPDDPVEYMVWLRRRREGLVRRNYKRIIDLEKESTALLINALESIGDTYGIYGFSGYGRENVEFYVIKDITEGFSDKIKRRIDKITPLHATRMGAAIRHAVSKLENQEATTKIMFLISDGRPQDRGYSREGVEKEYAVHDTHMALIEAKRKNITPFCLTVDKAGHDYLKSMCGDMGYEVLGDIWALPERLPMLYRKLTI
;
A
#
# COMPACT_ATOMS: atom_id res chain seq x y z
N MET A 1 24.80 79.29 48.70
CA MET A 1 23.43 79.07 48.19
C MET A 1 23.24 77.58 48.19
N SER A 2 22.32 77.08 49.02
CA SER A 2 22.06 75.64 49.18
C SER A 2 21.42 75.13 47.89
N THR A 3 22.17 74.37 47.11
CA THR A 3 21.61 73.54 46.03
C THR A 3 20.58 72.60 46.66
N GLY A 4 19.39 72.49 46.05
CA GLY A 4 18.38 71.54 46.52
C GLY A 4 18.86 70.09 46.34
N PRO A 5 18.34 69.13 47.09
CA PRO A 5 18.78 67.73 47.03
C PRO A 5 18.64 67.10 45.62
N LEU A 6 17.73 67.60 44.77
CA LEU A 6 17.60 67.16 43.37
C LEU A 6 18.72 67.70 42.47
N THR A 7 19.12 68.97 42.66
CA THR A 7 20.24 69.56 41.90
C THR A 7 21.59 68.91 42.20
N GLU A 8 21.76 68.35 43.41
CA GLU A 8 22.95 67.55 43.75
C GLU A 8 22.97 66.22 43.00
N VAL A 9 21.81 65.54 42.88
CA VAL A 9 21.71 64.28 42.14
C VAL A 9 21.93 64.49 40.64
N GLU A 10 21.40 65.57 40.07
CA GLU A 10 21.66 65.95 38.66
C GLU A 10 23.15 66.18 38.37
N THR A 11 23.88 66.83 39.29
CA THR A 11 25.33 67.03 39.13
C THR A 11 26.13 65.73 39.20
N GLU A 12 25.65 64.73 39.95
CA GLU A 12 26.26 63.40 40.00
C GLU A 12 25.88 62.55 38.77
N LEU A 13 24.64 62.65 38.27
CA LEU A 13 24.21 61.98 37.04
C LEU A 13 24.95 62.51 35.80
N ALA A 14 25.30 63.80 35.77
CA ALA A 14 26.09 64.41 34.70
C ALA A 14 27.53 63.85 34.58
N LYS A 15 28.00 63.09 35.59
CA LYS A 15 29.30 62.38 35.54
C LYS A 15 29.22 61.03 34.81
N LEU A 16 28.01 60.51 34.59
CA LEU A 16 27.75 59.30 33.81
C LEU A 16 27.57 59.64 32.31
N PRO A 17 27.51 58.65 31.40
CA PRO A 17 27.22 58.91 29.99
C PRO A 17 25.96 59.78 29.79
N PRO A 18 25.95 60.70 28.81
CA PRO A 18 24.91 61.72 28.67
C PRO A 18 23.48 61.16 28.55
N ALA A 19 23.34 59.96 27.97
CA ALA A 19 22.07 59.26 27.85
C ALA A 19 21.34 59.03 29.20
N VAL A 20 22.07 58.90 30.31
CA VAL A 20 21.47 58.70 31.65
C VAL A 20 20.79 59.99 32.13
N LEU A 21 21.47 61.13 31.97
CA LEU A 21 20.95 62.43 32.37
C LEU A 21 19.76 62.85 31.49
N GLU A 22 19.84 62.59 30.17
CA GLU A 22 18.74 62.82 29.22
C GLU A 22 17.49 62.00 29.61
N ALA A 23 17.65 60.70 29.88
CA ALA A 23 16.53 59.84 30.30
C ALA A 23 15.89 60.27 31.63
N TYR A 24 16.69 60.74 32.59
CA TYR A 24 16.20 61.30 33.86
C TYR A 24 15.38 62.58 33.63
N GLN A 25 15.88 63.50 32.80
CA GLN A 25 15.21 64.77 32.49
C GLN A 25 13.90 64.55 31.73
N GLU A 26 13.84 63.58 30.81
CA GLU A 26 12.62 63.19 30.10
C GLU A 26 11.55 62.58 31.03
N ALA A 27 11.97 61.79 32.03
CA ALA A 27 11.07 61.08 32.92
C ALA A 27 10.55 61.93 34.10
N SER A 28 11.32 62.94 34.53
CA SER A 28 11.05 63.74 35.73
C SER A 28 9.69 64.45 35.72
N PRO A 29 9.26 65.14 34.63
CA PRO A 29 7.96 65.82 34.59
C PRO A 29 6.76 64.89 34.75
N ALA A 30 6.89 63.64 34.27
CA ALA A 30 5.82 62.66 34.37
C ALA A 30 5.69 62.09 35.80
N LEU A 31 6.80 61.96 36.53
CA LEU A 31 6.83 61.44 37.90
C LEU A 31 6.53 62.50 38.97
N GLU A 32 6.80 63.78 38.68
CA GLU A 32 6.39 64.91 39.53
C GLU A 32 4.88 64.96 39.78
N SER A 33 4.10 64.41 38.85
CA SER A 33 2.64 64.28 38.98
C SER A 33 2.20 63.10 39.86
N ALA A 34 3.09 62.12 40.10
CA ALA A 34 2.78 60.85 40.75
C ALA A 34 3.38 60.71 42.16
N PHE A 35 4.51 61.37 42.44
CA PHE A 35 5.25 61.24 43.70
C PHE A 35 5.53 62.59 44.37
N GLY A 36 5.66 62.58 45.70
CA GLY A 36 6.06 63.78 46.47
C GLY A 36 7.53 64.16 46.29
N GLN A 37 7.93 65.37 46.71
CA GLN A 37 9.32 65.83 46.55
C GLN A 37 10.36 64.91 47.23
N GLU A 38 10.07 64.37 48.41
CA GLU A 38 10.98 63.43 49.10
C GLU A 38 11.10 62.09 48.36
N GLU A 39 10.00 61.63 47.76
CA GLU A 39 9.92 60.39 46.99
C GLU A 39 10.67 60.49 45.66
N LEU A 40 10.60 61.64 44.99
CA LEU A 40 11.36 61.94 43.77
C LEU A 40 12.87 61.95 44.04
N VAL A 41 13.30 62.52 45.17
CA VAL A 41 14.72 62.48 45.58
C VAL A 41 15.19 61.03 45.79
N LEU A 42 14.36 60.18 46.38
CA LEU A 42 14.67 58.76 46.57
C LEU A 42 14.71 57.99 45.25
N TRP A 43 13.77 58.24 44.33
CA TRP A 43 13.76 57.66 42.98
C TRP A 43 15.02 58.04 42.20
N ALA A 44 15.40 59.33 42.22
CA ALA A 44 16.57 59.87 41.55
C ALA A 44 17.87 59.25 42.11
N LYS A 45 17.99 59.16 43.45
CA LYS A 45 19.13 58.52 44.12
C LYS A 45 19.24 57.04 43.82
N GLU A 46 18.12 56.31 43.72
CA GLU A 46 18.13 54.89 43.40
C GLU A 46 18.59 54.65 41.94
N GLY A 47 18.18 55.49 40.99
CA GLY A 47 18.68 55.40 39.61
C GLY A 47 20.18 55.72 39.48
N LEU A 48 20.69 56.68 40.27
CA LEU A 48 22.12 56.93 40.39
C LEU A 48 22.86 55.73 41.00
N SER A 49 22.28 55.08 42.01
CA SER A 49 22.80 53.85 42.60
C SER A 49 22.88 52.73 41.56
N ILE A 50 21.85 52.52 40.74
CA ILE A 50 21.84 51.54 39.65
C ILE A 50 22.96 51.84 38.66
N GLY A 51 23.09 53.08 38.20
CA GLY A 51 24.06 53.50 37.19
C GLY A 51 25.53 53.38 37.61
N THR A 52 25.80 53.26 38.91
CA THR A 52 27.14 53.24 39.50
C THR A 52 27.61 51.86 39.97
N GLN A 53 26.78 50.81 39.83
CA GLN A 53 27.16 49.46 40.29
C GLN A 53 28.34 48.86 39.50
N THR A 54 28.36 49.02 38.17
CA THR A 54 29.43 48.53 37.29
C THR A 54 29.68 49.50 36.14
N VAL A 55 30.76 49.30 35.38
CA VAL A 55 31.16 50.15 34.24
C VAL A 55 30.07 50.26 33.15
N ARG A 56 29.19 49.25 33.00
CA ARG A 56 28.09 49.25 32.03
C ARG A 56 26.69 49.40 32.65
N SER A 57 26.58 49.55 33.97
CA SER A 57 25.27 49.66 34.64
C SER A 57 24.50 50.95 34.31
N TRP A 58 25.16 51.91 33.66
CA TRP A 58 24.51 53.11 33.12
C TRP A 58 23.39 52.76 32.13
N GLU A 59 23.49 51.67 31.36
CA GLU A 59 22.43 51.20 30.46
C GLU A 59 21.17 50.80 31.24
N SER A 60 21.34 50.14 32.39
CA SER A 60 20.24 49.76 33.29
C SER A 60 19.58 50.98 33.92
N ALA A 61 20.35 52.02 34.24
CA ALA A 61 19.83 53.28 34.77
C ALA A 61 19.02 54.06 33.72
N VAL A 62 19.43 54.05 32.46
CA VAL A 62 18.66 54.65 31.34
C VAL A 62 17.28 53.99 31.25
N GLU A 63 17.21 52.66 31.25
CA GLU A 63 15.92 51.97 31.16
C GLU A 63 15.06 52.14 32.42
N TYR A 64 15.68 52.17 33.62
CA TYR A 64 14.97 52.47 34.87
C TYR A 64 14.27 53.83 34.83
N TYR A 65 14.98 54.88 34.39
CA TYR A 65 14.39 56.21 34.27
C TYR A 65 13.32 56.26 33.17
N ARG A 66 13.56 55.63 32.02
CA ARG A 66 12.58 55.58 30.91
C ARG A 66 11.28 54.86 31.28
N VAL A 67 11.37 53.73 31.99
CA VAL A 67 10.22 52.88 32.33
C VAL A 67 9.56 53.31 33.64
N GLY A 68 10.28 54.00 34.52
CA GLY A 68 9.79 54.49 35.82
C GLY A 68 8.41 55.17 35.79
N PRO A 69 8.15 56.15 34.91
CA PRO A 69 6.84 56.80 34.80
C PRO A 69 5.69 55.86 34.42
N GLN A 70 5.98 54.78 33.67
CA GLN A 70 4.96 53.81 33.25
C GLN A 70 4.60 52.86 34.40
N VAL A 71 5.61 52.40 35.14
CA VAL A 71 5.45 51.49 36.29
C VAL A 71 4.85 52.20 37.51
N ALA A 72 5.19 53.47 37.73
CA ALA A 72 4.64 54.28 38.83
C ALA A 72 3.12 54.43 38.80
N ARG A 73 2.49 54.26 37.63
CA ARG A 73 1.02 54.30 37.48
C ARG A 73 0.31 53.11 38.13
N PHE A 74 1.01 52.00 38.33
CA PHE A 74 0.43 50.74 38.79
C PHE A 74 0.90 50.31 40.19
N LEU A 75 1.94 50.95 40.73
CA LEU A 75 2.55 50.60 42.01
C LEU A 75 2.47 51.74 43.03
N SER A 76 2.21 51.40 44.29
CA SER A 76 2.43 52.32 45.41
C SER A 76 3.92 52.61 45.57
N PHE A 77 4.28 53.79 46.09
CA PHE A 77 5.69 54.18 46.25
C PHE A 77 6.56 53.12 46.98
N PRO A 78 6.11 52.45 48.06
CA PRO A 78 6.87 51.35 48.67
C PRO A 78 7.11 50.16 47.74
N SER A 79 6.11 49.77 46.95
CA SER A 79 6.21 48.66 45.98
C SER A 79 7.05 49.05 44.77
N PHE A 80 6.97 50.31 44.34
CA PHE A 80 7.80 50.90 43.31
C PHE A 80 9.28 50.91 43.71
N MET A 81 9.58 51.31 44.96
CA MET A 81 10.95 51.22 45.49
C MET A 81 11.42 49.78 45.66
N GLN A 82 10.52 48.83 45.96
CA GLN A 82 10.85 47.41 45.98
C GLN A 82 11.21 46.89 44.58
N TRP A 83 10.47 47.29 43.55
CA TRP A 83 10.80 47.03 42.14
C TRP A 83 12.16 47.62 41.74
N ALA A 84 12.41 48.88 42.09
CA ALA A 84 13.68 49.56 41.82
C ALA A 84 14.87 48.82 42.46
N ARG A 85 14.75 48.44 43.74
CA ARG A 85 15.77 47.65 44.46
C ARG A 85 16.02 46.29 43.83
N CYS A 86 14.99 45.61 43.32
CA CYS A 86 15.17 44.35 42.60
C CYS A 86 16.06 44.57 41.37
N GLY A 87 15.82 45.63 40.59
CA GLY A 87 16.67 45.99 39.46
C GLY A 87 18.09 46.39 39.87
N THR A 88 18.27 47.07 41.01
CA THR A 88 19.60 47.36 41.58
C THR A 88 20.38 46.09 41.89
N TYR A 89 19.73 45.09 42.52
CA TYR A 89 20.36 43.78 42.77
C TYR A 89 20.70 43.04 41.48
N LEU A 90 19.83 43.07 40.47
CA LEU A 90 20.12 42.47 39.17
C LEU A 90 21.27 43.19 38.45
N ALA A 91 21.39 44.51 38.60
CA ALA A 91 22.44 45.31 37.98
C ALA A 91 23.83 45.07 38.60
N GLN A 92 23.87 44.63 39.86
CA GLN A 92 25.09 44.14 40.53
C GLN A 92 25.57 42.83 39.92
N ASP A 93 24.64 41.93 39.59
CA ASP A 93 24.96 40.63 39.01
C ASP A 93 25.30 40.73 37.51
N SER A 94 24.48 41.45 36.73
CA SER A 94 24.67 41.69 35.29
C SER A 94 23.86 42.91 34.80
N PRO A 95 24.50 43.93 34.21
CA PRO A 95 23.80 45.08 33.63
C PRO A 95 22.76 44.70 32.57
N THR A 96 23.06 43.70 31.74
CA THR A 96 22.16 43.21 30.70
C THR A 96 20.88 42.59 31.27
N LEU A 97 20.98 41.93 32.43
CA LEU A 97 19.85 41.33 33.13
C LEU A 97 18.91 42.39 33.68
N ALA A 98 19.47 43.43 34.30
CA ALA A 98 18.71 44.57 34.80
C ALA A 98 18.04 45.36 33.67
N VAL A 99 18.71 45.55 32.53
CA VAL A 99 18.12 46.15 31.32
C VAL A 99 16.90 45.37 30.85
N ALA A 100 17.01 44.04 30.73
CA ALA A 100 15.90 43.18 30.32
C ALA A 100 14.73 43.21 31.34
N PHE A 101 15.03 43.17 32.63
CA PHE A 101 14.04 43.31 33.72
C PHE A 101 13.29 44.64 33.63
N PHE A 102 13.99 45.76 33.50
CA PHE A 102 13.36 47.08 33.43
C PHE A 102 12.52 47.25 32.16
N LYS A 103 13.02 46.81 30.99
CA LYS A 103 12.24 46.82 29.74
C LYS A 103 10.94 45.99 29.87
N ALA A 104 11.04 44.76 30.38
CA ALA A 104 9.88 43.88 30.55
C ALA A 104 8.89 44.38 31.62
N SER A 105 9.36 45.17 32.59
CA SER A 105 8.55 45.72 33.68
C SER A 105 7.37 46.55 33.19
N ALA A 106 7.54 47.32 32.09
CA ALA A 106 6.47 48.12 31.50
C ALA A 106 5.25 47.27 31.10
N SER A 107 5.49 46.04 30.63
CA SER A 107 4.45 45.15 30.11
C SER A 107 3.90 44.17 31.13
N ILE A 108 4.71 43.75 32.12
CA ILE A 108 4.30 42.72 33.09
C ILE A 108 3.66 43.31 34.36
N VAL A 109 4.11 44.48 34.84
CA VAL A 109 3.62 45.09 36.09
C VAL A 109 2.10 45.31 36.08
N PRO A 110 1.44 45.71 34.97
CA PRO A 110 -0.02 45.82 34.93
C PRO A 110 -0.76 44.51 35.21
N ASN A 111 -0.13 43.36 34.91
CA ASN A 111 -0.73 42.03 35.02
C ASN A 111 -0.19 41.22 36.22
N LEU A 112 0.77 41.77 36.98
CA LEU A 112 1.45 41.09 38.06
C LEU A 112 1.14 41.75 39.41
N ARG A 113 0.71 40.97 40.40
CA ARG A 113 0.50 41.50 41.75
C ARG A 113 1.83 42.02 42.34
N PRO A 114 1.86 43.17 43.02
CA PRO A 114 3.10 43.76 43.54
C PRO A 114 3.96 42.81 44.40
N GLN A 115 3.31 41.94 45.18
CA GLN A 115 3.98 40.92 46.02
C GLN A 115 4.80 39.88 45.24
N TYR A 116 4.52 39.69 43.94
CA TYR A 116 5.20 38.73 43.09
C TYR A 116 6.38 39.33 42.32
N ILE A 117 6.54 40.66 42.28
CA ILE A 117 7.66 41.33 41.61
C ILE A 117 9.02 40.83 42.13
N PRO A 118 9.26 40.69 43.45
CA PRO A 118 10.52 40.15 43.94
C PRO A 118 10.74 38.69 43.55
N ARG A 119 9.66 37.89 43.46
CA ARG A 119 9.75 36.49 43.03
C ARG A 119 10.08 36.38 41.56
N TRP A 120 9.44 37.19 40.72
CA TRP A 120 9.73 37.27 39.28
C TRP A 120 11.19 37.71 39.03
N ALA A 121 11.67 38.74 39.73
CA ALA A 121 13.07 39.12 39.68
C ALA A 121 14.00 37.99 40.15
N GLY A 122 13.60 37.24 41.19
CA GLY A 122 14.31 36.08 41.68
C GLY A 122 14.42 34.92 40.68
N LEU A 123 13.35 34.65 39.91
CA LEU A 123 13.36 33.62 38.85
C LEU A 123 14.34 33.98 37.72
N GLY A 124 14.32 35.22 37.24
CA GLY A 124 15.29 35.65 36.22
C GLY A 124 16.72 35.63 36.76
N ARG A 125 16.91 35.97 38.05
CA ARG A 125 18.20 35.85 38.72
C ARG A 125 18.70 34.40 38.83
N SER A 126 17.83 33.43 39.13
CA SER A 126 18.24 32.02 39.30
C SER A 126 18.73 31.38 37.99
N LEU A 127 18.26 31.89 36.84
CA LEU A 127 18.74 31.50 35.52
C LEU A 127 20.15 32.03 35.21
N TYR A 128 20.58 33.11 35.87
CA TYR A 128 21.90 33.70 35.69
C TYR A 128 22.95 33.01 36.57
N LYS A 129 24.04 32.54 35.94
CA LYS A 129 25.12 31.78 36.60
C LYS A 129 26.51 32.37 36.31
N GLY A 130 26.58 33.64 35.92
CA GLY A 130 27.84 34.35 35.66
C GLY A 130 28.45 34.15 34.28
N THR A 131 27.80 33.39 33.37
CA THR A 131 28.27 33.20 31.98
C THR A 131 27.42 34.02 31.00
N TRP A 132 27.99 34.37 29.85
CA TRP A 132 27.26 35.11 28.81
C TRP A 132 26.01 34.34 28.33
N LYS A 133 26.09 32.99 28.17
CA LYS A 133 24.95 32.13 27.82
C LYS A 133 23.83 32.19 28.87
N SER A 134 24.18 32.11 30.16
CA SER A 134 23.21 32.23 31.25
C SER A 134 22.58 33.62 31.31
N SER A 135 23.34 34.68 31.00
CA SER A 135 22.84 36.05 30.89
C SER A 135 21.83 36.21 29.75
N THR A 136 22.11 35.59 28.59
CA THR A 136 21.19 35.59 27.44
C THR A 136 19.90 34.81 27.75
N LEU A 137 19.98 33.65 28.40
CA LEU A 137 18.79 32.88 28.79
C LEU A 137 17.92 33.65 29.80
N ALA A 138 18.54 34.25 30.81
CA ALA A 138 17.84 35.03 31.83
C ALA A 138 17.21 36.32 31.25
N ALA A 139 17.88 36.98 30.31
CA ALA A 139 17.32 38.11 29.56
C ALA A 139 16.11 37.68 28.72
N LYS A 140 16.21 36.57 27.97
CA LYS A 140 15.09 35.99 27.20
C LYS A 140 13.90 35.63 28.10
N PHE A 141 14.14 35.11 29.30
CA PHE A 141 13.07 34.84 30.27
C PHE A 141 12.28 36.11 30.60
N PHE A 142 12.97 37.23 30.87
CA PHE A 142 12.29 38.50 31.12
C PHE A 142 11.52 39.02 29.90
N GLU A 143 12.05 38.85 28.69
CA GLU A 143 11.35 39.21 27.45
C GLU A 143 10.05 38.40 27.22
N VAL A 144 10.05 37.11 27.56
CA VAL A 144 8.92 36.18 27.37
C VAL A 144 7.91 36.20 28.53
N SER A 145 8.35 36.57 29.73
CA SER A 145 7.53 36.58 30.96
C SER A 145 6.20 37.35 30.86
N PRO A 146 6.10 38.53 30.21
CA PRO A 146 4.85 39.27 30.11
C PRO A 146 3.73 38.48 29.41
N ASP A 147 4.08 37.72 28.38
CA ASP A 147 3.12 36.89 27.64
C ASP A 147 2.71 35.66 28.45
N LEU A 148 3.66 35.03 29.14
CA LEU A 148 3.39 33.91 30.05
C LEU A 148 2.42 34.31 31.17
N VAL A 149 2.66 35.44 31.85
CA VAL A 149 1.81 35.88 32.97
C VAL A 149 0.43 36.35 32.50
N ARG A 150 0.28 36.78 31.25
CA ARG A 150 -1.02 37.14 30.68
C ARG A 150 -1.91 35.91 30.48
N ASN A 151 -1.31 34.78 30.11
CA ASN A 151 -2.04 33.59 29.69
C ASN A 151 -2.02 32.46 30.74
N LEU A 152 -1.14 32.51 31.73
CA LEU A 152 -0.94 31.48 32.75
C LEU A 152 -1.00 32.09 34.16
N PRO A 153 -1.52 31.34 35.16
CA PRO A 153 -1.40 31.75 36.54
C PRO A 153 0.07 31.81 36.96
N PHE A 154 0.42 32.77 37.81
CA PHE A 154 1.82 33.02 38.20
C PHE A 154 2.52 31.79 38.79
N TRP A 155 1.78 30.92 39.48
CA TRP A 155 2.33 29.66 40.01
C TRP A 155 2.79 28.69 38.91
N ASP A 156 2.06 28.59 37.79
CA ASP A 156 2.49 27.77 36.64
C ASP A 156 3.76 28.36 36.01
N VAL A 157 3.87 29.70 35.97
CA VAL A 157 5.07 30.39 35.51
C VAL A 157 6.26 30.11 36.44
N GLU A 158 6.06 30.05 37.76
CA GLU A 158 7.09 29.63 38.73
C GLU A 158 7.52 28.17 38.48
N VAL A 159 6.56 27.26 38.29
CA VAL A 159 6.80 25.84 38.03
C VAL A 159 7.58 25.63 36.73
N PHE A 160 7.20 26.35 35.66
CA PHE A 160 7.86 26.30 34.36
C PHE A 160 9.24 26.96 34.38
N ALA A 161 9.40 28.11 35.03
CA ALA A 161 10.71 28.75 35.20
C ALA A 161 11.69 27.84 35.96
N SER A 162 11.22 27.12 36.97
CA SER A 162 12.01 26.10 37.69
C SER A 162 12.40 24.93 36.79
N LEU A 163 11.55 24.50 35.85
CA LEU A 163 11.88 23.50 34.84
C LEU A 163 13.00 24.00 33.90
N ILE A 164 12.88 25.24 33.41
CA ILE A 164 13.89 25.88 32.55
C ILE A 164 15.21 26.05 33.30
N GLU A 165 15.16 26.41 34.59
CA GLU A 165 16.34 26.49 35.44
C GLU A 165 17.03 25.14 35.56
N ALA A 166 16.27 24.08 35.83
CA ALA A 166 16.80 22.71 35.92
C ALA A 166 17.43 22.25 34.59
N LEU A 167 16.76 22.53 33.46
CA LEU A 167 17.30 22.28 32.11
C LEU A 167 18.59 23.07 31.82
N SER A 168 18.69 24.30 32.31
CA SER A 168 19.88 25.14 32.10
C SER A 168 21.16 24.54 32.72
N TYR A 169 21.05 23.66 33.72
CA TYR A 169 22.21 22.92 34.24
C TYR A 169 22.71 21.84 33.26
N LYS A 170 21.88 21.41 32.31
CA LYS A 170 22.23 20.43 31.27
C LYS A 170 22.62 21.13 29.96
N SER A 171 21.78 22.06 29.48
CA SER A 171 22.03 22.83 28.25
C SER A 171 21.25 24.15 28.25
N TYR A 172 21.97 25.27 28.05
CA TYR A 172 21.36 26.59 27.90
C TYR A 172 20.59 26.74 26.59
N ASP A 173 21.03 26.07 25.53
CA ASP A 173 20.44 26.19 24.20
C ASP A 173 19.05 25.53 24.18
N VAL A 174 18.94 24.30 24.70
CA VAL A 174 17.64 23.59 24.84
C VAL A 174 16.72 24.30 25.83
N ALA A 175 17.25 24.80 26.96
CA ALA A 175 16.46 25.58 27.92
C ALA A 175 15.85 26.85 27.27
N GLY A 176 16.62 27.53 26.41
CA GLY A 176 16.15 28.71 25.67
C GLY A 176 15.08 28.40 24.63
N GLU A 177 15.21 27.28 23.92
CA GLU A 177 14.20 26.81 22.96
C GLU A 177 12.90 26.37 23.66
N CYS A 178 13.01 25.58 24.74
CA CYS A 178 11.86 25.17 25.54
C CYS A 178 11.11 26.37 26.13
N LEU A 179 11.83 27.42 26.57
CA LEU A 179 11.23 28.66 27.06
C LEU A 179 10.37 29.36 26.00
N LEU A 180 10.84 29.40 24.75
CA LEU A 180 10.10 30.00 23.64
C LEU A 180 8.89 29.15 23.25
N LEU A 181 9.05 27.84 23.08
CA LEU A 181 7.94 26.93 22.75
C LEU A 181 6.87 26.91 23.84
N GLY A 182 7.27 26.89 25.11
CA GLY A 182 6.35 26.86 26.24
C GLY A 182 5.45 28.09 26.33
N LYS A 183 5.88 29.24 25.80
CA LYS A 183 5.06 30.46 25.70
C LYS A 183 3.76 30.22 24.93
N ASP A 184 3.84 29.48 23.82
CA ASP A 184 2.73 29.29 22.90
C ASP A 184 1.95 28.00 23.22
N VAL A 185 2.66 26.95 23.64
CA VAL A 185 2.08 25.62 23.85
C VAL A 185 1.34 25.50 25.19
N LEU A 186 1.92 25.99 26.30
CA LEU A 186 1.34 25.78 27.64
C LEU A 186 -0.07 26.37 27.80
N PRO A 187 -0.40 27.57 27.28
CA PRO A 187 -1.76 28.11 27.36
C PRO A 187 -2.81 27.22 26.69
N ALA A 188 -2.45 26.54 25.60
CA ALA A 188 -3.36 25.68 24.84
C ALA A 188 -3.72 24.38 25.58
N MET A 189 -2.92 23.95 26.57
CA MET A 189 -3.10 22.67 27.26
C MET A 189 -4.21 22.67 28.33
N GLY A 190 -4.78 23.83 28.70
CA GLY A 190 -5.95 23.88 29.60
C GLY A 190 -5.70 23.22 30.96
N ARG A 191 -6.40 22.11 31.28
CA ARG A 191 -6.22 21.36 32.54
C ARG A 191 -5.04 20.38 32.50
N GLU A 192 -4.58 20.02 31.30
CA GLU A 192 -3.55 18.99 31.09
C GLU A 192 -2.11 19.49 31.24
N ARG A 193 -1.95 20.77 31.58
CA ARG A 193 -0.66 21.39 31.91
C ARG A 193 0.06 20.71 33.07
N GLU A 194 -0.66 20.40 34.14
CA GLU A 194 -0.07 19.85 35.37
C GLU A 194 0.57 18.47 35.13
N PRO A 195 -0.14 17.48 34.54
CA PRO A 195 0.47 16.22 34.11
C PRO A 195 1.69 16.41 33.22
N PHE A 196 1.61 17.31 32.24
CA PHE A 196 2.71 17.57 31.31
C PHE A 196 3.96 18.12 31.99
N LEU A 197 3.81 19.12 32.89
CA LEU A 197 4.93 19.70 33.62
C LEU A 197 5.55 18.70 34.60
N SER A 198 4.74 17.81 35.19
CA SER A 198 5.23 16.71 36.03
C SER A 198 6.06 15.72 35.22
N MET A 199 5.56 15.29 34.05
CA MET A 199 6.29 14.44 33.11
C MET A 199 7.62 15.09 32.68
N SER A 200 7.58 16.36 32.28
CA SER A 200 8.78 17.10 31.86
C SER A 200 9.82 17.15 32.98
N ARG A 201 9.40 17.31 34.24
CA ARG A 201 10.31 17.26 35.39
C ARG A 201 10.98 15.90 35.55
N ALA A 202 10.24 14.81 35.38
CA ALA A 202 10.81 13.46 35.44
C ALA A 202 11.84 13.21 34.33
N LEU A 203 11.65 13.81 33.14
CA LEU A 203 12.56 13.67 32.01
C LEU A 203 13.89 14.41 32.18
N ILE A 204 14.00 15.40 33.08
CA ILE A 204 15.26 16.16 33.25
C ILE A 204 16.42 15.25 33.67
N ASP A 205 16.14 14.27 34.52
CA ASP A 205 17.18 13.40 35.08
C ASP A 205 17.55 12.24 34.14
N SER A 206 16.58 11.73 33.38
CA SER A 206 16.76 10.60 32.45
C SER A 206 17.08 11.04 31.01
N SER A 207 16.20 11.80 30.39
CA SER A 207 16.19 12.12 28.95
C SER A 207 15.91 13.62 28.67
N TRP A 208 16.71 14.52 29.22
CA TRP A 208 16.45 15.98 29.15
C TRP A 208 16.35 16.55 27.72
N ARG A 209 16.96 15.90 26.72
CA ARG A 209 16.91 16.32 25.31
C ARG A 209 15.52 16.16 24.70
N GLU A 210 14.71 15.24 25.21
CA GLU A 210 13.38 14.94 24.67
C GLU A 210 12.33 15.97 25.07
N ILE A 211 12.56 16.79 26.10
CA ILE A 211 11.56 17.73 26.62
C ILE A 211 11.08 18.71 25.53
N LYS A 212 11.99 19.14 24.65
CA LYS A 212 11.65 19.95 23.48
C LYS A 212 10.69 19.22 22.54
N THR A 213 11.04 18.00 22.15
CA THR A 213 10.21 17.18 21.25
C THR A 213 8.86 16.86 21.89
N CYS A 214 8.81 16.59 23.19
CA CYS A 214 7.56 16.41 23.92
C CYS A 214 6.68 17.68 23.88
N LEU A 215 7.26 18.88 24.05
CA LEU A 215 6.54 20.15 23.90
C LEU A 215 5.93 20.32 22.49
N GLU A 216 6.63 19.87 21.44
CA GLU A 216 6.17 19.95 20.05
C GLU A 216 5.04 18.94 19.73
N LEU A 217 5.02 17.78 20.40
CA LEU A 217 4.06 16.70 20.13
C LEU A 217 2.73 16.84 20.90
N VAL A 218 2.74 17.44 22.09
CA VAL A 218 1.52 17.54 22.93
C VAL A 218 0.34 18.26 22.27
N PRO A 219 0.51 19.33 21.46
CA PRO A 219 -0.60 19.91 20.71
C PRO A 219 -1.35 18.91 19.83
N ARG A 220 -0.65 17.95 19.21
CA ARG A 220 -1.28 16.89 18.42
C ARG A 220 -2.05 15.92 19.31
N ALA A 221 -1.49 15.55 20.47
CA ALA A 221 -2.16 14.71 21.43
C ALA A 221 -3.49 15.33 21.92
N LEU A 222 -3.50 16.65 22.16
CA LEU A 222 -4.71 17.38 22.55
C LEU A 222 -5.80 17.42 21.47
N GLN A 223 -5.43 17.29 20.20
CA GLN A 223 -6.38 17.30 19.07
C GLN A 223 -6.96 15.92 18.77
N HIS A 224 -6.19 14.86 18.96
CA HIS A 224 -6.55 13.51 18.52
C HIS A 224 -6.98 12.56 19.66
N VAL A 225 -6.66 12.89 20.92
CA VAL A 225 -7.09 12.12 22.09
C VAL A 225 -8.32 12.76 22.71
N GLU A 226 -9.30 11.95 23.11
CA GLU A 226 -10.55 12.43 23.73
C GLU A 226 -10.27 13.32 24.96
N GLU A 227 -11.04 14.40 25.13
CA GLU A 227 -10.82 15.44 26.16
C GLU A 227 -10.76 14.86 27.59
N GLY A 228 -11.46 13.74 27.86
CA GLY A 228 -11.42 13.05 29.15
C GLY A 228 -10.23 12.10 29.36
N GLN A 229 -9.50 11.75 28.31
CA GLN A 229 -8.44 10.73 28.31
C GLN A 229 -7.03 11.33 28.19
N THR A 230 -6.87 12.52 27.62
CA THR A 230 -5.56 13.16 27.42
C THR A 230 -4.74 13.29 28.70
N GLY A 231 -5.40 13.61 29.83
CA GLY A 231 -4.72 13.65 31.12
C GLY A 231 -4.24 12.31 31.64
N ARG A 232 -5.00 11.25 31.37
CA ARG A 232 -4.56 9.87 31.71
C ARG A 232 -3.38 9.46 30.84
N PHE A 233 -3.44 9.75 29.54
CA PHE A 233 -2.35 9.49 28.60
C PHE A 233 -1.04 10.20 29.00
N LEU A 234 -1.09 11.49 29.36
CA LEU A 234 0.08 12.23 29.82
C LEU A 234 0.61 11.74 31.18
N LYS A 235 -0.27 11.36 32.11
CA LYS A 235 0.13 10.72 33.38
C LYS A 235 0.80 9.38 33.15
N LEU A 236 0.41 8.64 32.11
CA LEU A 236 1.07 7.39 31.73
C LEU A 236 2.49 7.67 31.23
N GLY A 237 2.65 8.69 30.39
CA GLY A 237 3.97 9.21 29.98
C GLY A 237 4.84 9.66 31.15
N GLU A 238 4.27 10.34 32.14
CA GLU A 238 4.96 10.71 33.39
C GLU A 238 5.49 9.48 34.13
N ARG A 239 4.67 8.45 34.28
CA ARG A 239 5.08 7.21 34.98
C ARG A 239 6.18 6.48 34.21
N LEU A 240 6.08 6.39 32.88
CA LEU A 240 7.12 5.81 32.04
C LEU A 240 8.44 6.57 32.15
N ALA A 241 8.38 7.91 32.13
CA ALA A 241 9.55 8.77 32.31
C ALA A 241 10.24 8.54 33.67
N LYS A 242 9.45 8.37 34.75
CA LYS A 242 9.96 8.07 36.10
C LYS A 242 10.65 6.71 36.22
N VAL A 243 10.24 5.73 35.42
CA VAL A 243 10.90 4.41 35.35
C VAL A 243 12.22 4.47 34.57
N GLY A 244 12.48 5.56 33.85
CA GLY A 244 13.72 5.77 33.10
C GLY A 244 13.65 5.28 31.65
N MET A 245 12.46 5.22 31.06
CA MET A 245 12.28 4.92 29.64
C MET A 245 13.01 5.97 28.78
N ARG A 246 13.81 5.51 27.81
CA ARG A 246 14.72 6.35 27.02
C ARG A 246 14.10 7.07 25.81
N ASP A 247 12.81 6.87 25.54
CA ASP A 247 12.11 7.38 24.33
C ASP A 247 10.66 7.80 24.63
N THR A 248 10.45 8.72 25.58
CA THR A 248 9.09 9.17 25.96
C THR A 248 8.40 9.99 24.86
N SER A 249 9.18 10.75 24.08
CA SER A 249 8.71 11.48 22.90
C SER A 249 8.11 10.54 21.84
N ARG A 250 8.73 9.38 21.62
CA ARG A 250 8.22 8.35 20.73
C ARG A 250 6.92 7.74 21.24
N PHE A 251 6.82 7.47 22.55
CA PHE A 251 5.56 7.05 23.17
C PHE A 251 4.42 8.05 22.93
N LEU A 252 4.68 9.35 23.07
CA LEU A 252 3.67 10.38 22.80
C LEU A 252 3.24 10.38 21.33
N SER A 253 4.18 10.24 20.39
CA SER A 253 3.89 10.19 18.95
C SER A 253 3.12 8.92 18.58
N ASP A 254 3.69 7.75 18.84
CA ASP A 254 3.12 6.44 18.47
C ASP A 254 1.78 6.22 19.21
N GLY A 255 1.70 6.61 20.48
CA GLY A 255 0.48 6.52 21.29
C GLY A 255 -0.64 7.46 20.82
N THR A 256 -0.32 8.70 20.41
CA THR A 256 -1.33 9.60 19.84
C THR A 256 -1.87 9.06 18.52
N GLN A 257 -0.99 8.55 17.65
CA GLN A 257 -1.39 7.95 16.39
C GLN A 257 -2.24 6.70 16.60
N ALA A 258 -1.83 5.80 17.49
CA ALA A 258 -2.58 4.59 17.81
C ALA A 258 -3.97 4.93 18.36
N LEU A 259 -4.08 5.81 19.35
CA LEU A 259 -5.37 6.19 19.95
C LEU A 259 -6.30 6.90 18.95
N SER A 260 -5.75 7.63 17.98
CA SER A 260 -6.54 8.31 16.94
C SER A 260 -7.28 7.35 16.00
N ARG A 261 -6.81 6.10 15.87
CA ARG A 261 -7.39 5.06 15.00
C ARG A 261 -8.33 4.10 15.74
N VAL A 262 -8.38 4.17 17.08
CA VAL A 262 -9.26 3.33 17.90
C VAL A 262 -10.71 3.82 17.76
N PRO A 263 -11.71 2.91 17.66
CA PRO A 263 -13.12 3.28 17.64
C PRO A 263 -13.52 4.20 18.81
N GLN A 264 -14.40 5.16 18.53
CA GLN A 264 -14.82 6.18 19.50
C GLN A 264 -15.37 5.54 20.79
N GLY A 265 -14.98 6.05 21.96
CA GLY A 265 -15.36 5.50 23.26
C GLY A 265 -14.53 4.31 23.75
N SER A 266 -13.67 3.72 22.91
CA SER A 266 -12.79 2.60 23.31
C SER A 266 -11.40 3.06 23.80
N GLN A 267 -11.03 4.34 23.61
CA GLN A 267 -9.74 4.87 24.05
C GLN A 267 -9.50 4.68 25.56
N GLY A 268 -10.54 4.85 26.39
CA GLY A 268 -10.46 4.64 27.84
C GLY A 268 -10.07 3.20 28.20
N TYR A 269 -10.64 2.22 27.52
CA TYR A 269 -10.33 0.80 27.73
C TYR A 269 -8.89 0.46 27.31
N ILE A 270 -8.43 0.98 26.17
CA ILE A 270 -7.03 0.81 25.75
C ILE A 270 -6.04 1.40 26.77
N LEU A 271 -6.38 2.55 27.36
CA LEU A 271 -5.57 3.14 28.43
C LEU A 271 -5.59 2.29 29.71
N ASP A 272 -6.70 1.64 30.05
CA ASP A 272 -6.77 0.67 31.17
C ASP A 272 -5.84 -0.54 30.93
N LEU A 273 -5.79 -1.04 29.69
CA LEU A 273 -4.84 -2.08 29.30
C LEU A 273 -3.39 -1.59 29.43
N CYS A 274 -3.08 -0.37 28.98
CA CYS A 274 -1.75 0.22 29.13
C CYS A 274 -1.35 0.40 30.61
N GLU A 275 -2.27 0.83 31.48
CA GLU A 275 -2.03 0.95 32.92
C GLU A 275 -1.78 -0.42 33.57
N THR A 276 -2.49 -1.45 33.12
CA THR A 276 -2.27 -2.84 33.56
C THR A 276 -0.89 -3.33 33.14
N LEU A 277 -0.52 -3.08 31.88
CA LEU A 277 0.77 -3.49 31.33
C LEU A 277 1.92 -2.75 32.01
N LEU A 278 1.75 -1.44 32.29
CA LEU A 278 2.72 -0.63 33.03
C LEU A 278 3.04 -1.20 34.42
N ALA A 279 2.04 -1.80 35.09
CA ALA A 279 2.24 -2.44 36.40
C ALA A 279 3.04 -3.76 36.31
N VAL A 280 3.02 -4.43 35.15
CA VAL A 280 3.72 -5.69 34.90
C VAL A 280 5.11 -5.45 34.30
N SER A 281 5.16 -4.79 33.16
CA SER A 281 6.38 -4.45 32.43
C SER A 281 6.23 -3.10 31.71
N PRO A 282 6.85 -2.02 32.21
CA PRO A 282 6.82 -0.70 31.58
C PRO A 282 7.36 -0.70 30.14
N GLU A 283 8.31 -1.58 29.81
CA GLU A 283 8.95 -1.67 28.50
C GLU A 283 8.03 -2.24 27.41
N ALA A 284 6.96 -2.94 27.79
CA ALA A 284 6.02 -3.54 26.85
C ALA A 284 4.93 -2.55 26.36
N VAL A 285 4.75 -1.41 27.04
CA VAL A 285 3.66 -0.44 26.70
C VAL A 285 3.84 0.18 25.32
N PRO A 286 5.05 0.68 24.95
CA PRO A 286 5.24 1.26 23.62
C PRO A 286 5.09 0.24 22.48
N PRO A 287 5.65 -0.99 22.57
CA PRO A 287 5.36 -2.05 21.61
C PRO A 287 3.88 -2.32 21.40
N PHE A 288 3.11 -2.47 22.50
CA PHE A 288 1.67 -2.73 22.44
C PHE A 288 0.90 -1.60 21.73
N LEU A 289 1.17 -0.34 22.07
CA LEU A 289 0.51 0.79 21.42
C LEU A 289 0.88 0.88 19.94
N LYS A 290 2.14 0.63 19.60
CA LYS A 290 2.61 0.68 18.21
C LYS A 290 1.96 -0.41 17.35
N SER A 291 1.78 -1.61 17.89
CA SER A 291 1.14 -2.73 17.18
C SER A 291 -0.38 -2.68 17.18
N LEU A 292 -1.00 -1.77 17.95
CA LEU A 292 -2.43 -1.78 18.20
C LEU A 292 -3.25 -1.67 16.92
N ASP A 293 -2.80 -0.84 15.97
CA ASP A 293 -3.45 -0.66 14.67
C ASP A 293 -3.42 -1.95 13.84
N ASP A 294 -2.25 -2.59 13.74
CA ASP A 294 -2.08 -3.86 13.04
C ASP A 294 -2.94 -4.98 13.65
N VAL A 295 -3.10 -4.97 14.98
CA VAL A 295 -3.95 -5.93 15.70
C VAL A 295 -5.43 -5.64 15.45
N LEU A 296 -5.88 -4.39 15.57
CA LEU A 296 -7.28 -4.01 15.39
C LEU A 296 -7.76 -4.16 13.93
N ASN A 297 -6.85 -4.16 12.96
CA ASN A 297 -7.16 -4.51 11.58
C ASN A 297 -7.44 -6.01 11.37
N ARG A 298 -7.07 -6.87 12.33
CA ARG A 298 -7.22 -8.34 12.21
C ARG A 298 -8.25 -8.92 13.17
N ILE A 299 -8.48 -8.26 14.31
CA ILE A 299 -9.37 -8.71 15.37
C ILE A 299 -10.16 -7.53 15.96
N THR A 300 -11.35 -7.82 16.49
CA THR A 300 -12.21 -6.80 17.13
C THR A 300 -11.70 -6.37 18.51
N VAL A 301 -12.17 -5.22 19.01
CA VAL A 301 -11.85 -4.71 20.36
C VAL A 301 -12.24 -5.72 21.46
N ASN A 302 -13.30 -6.50 21.27
CA ASN A 302 -13.71 -7.53 22.23
C ASN A 302 -12.74 -8.73 22.24
N GLN A 303 -12.18 -9.09 21.09
CA GLN A 303 -11.19 -10.17 20.96
C GLN A 303 -9.78 -9.73 21.41
N LEU A 304 -9.51 -8.42 21.43
CA LEU A 304 -8.24 -7.86 21.91
C LEU A 304 -7.91 -8.29 23.33
N ASP A 305 -8.89 -8.44 24.23
CA ASP A 305 -8.66 -8.87 25.61
C ASP A 305 -8.02 -10.26 25.66
N ALA A 306 -8.50 -11.21 24.86
CA ALA A 306 -7.96 -12.57 24.81
C ALA A 306 -6.49 -12.59 24.35
N TRP A 307 -6.18 -11.84 23.29
CA TRP A 307 -4.81 -11.68 22.81
C TRP A 307 -3.92 -10.99 23.86
N PHE A 308 -4.42 -9.93 24.49
CA PHE A 308 -3.71 -9.16 25.49
C PHE A 308 -3.40 -9.98 26.76
N GLN A 309 -4.35 -10.75 27.27
CA GLN A 309 -4.14 -11.62 28.45
C GLN A 309 -3.10 -12.70 28.18
N HIS A 310 -3.06 -13.27 26.96
CA HIS A 310 -2.00 -14.19 26.56
C HIS A 310 -0.63 -13.52 26.54
N GLY A 311 -0.54 -12.30 26.01
CA GLY A 311 0.69 -11.50 26.04
C GLY A 311 1.17 -11.20 27.46
N ILE A 312 0.25 -10.87 28.39
CA ILE A 312 0.58 -10.68 29.81
C ILE A 312 1.06 -11.98 30.46
N GLY A 313 0.46 -13.12 30.13
CA GLY A 313 0.93 -14.43 30.60
C GLY A 313 2.39 -14.67 30.21
N LEU A 314 2.70 -14.46 28.92
CA LEU A 314 4.06 -14.58 28.42
C LEU A 314 5.02 -13.58 29.04
N LEU A 315 4.61 -12.32 29.28
CA LEU A 315 5.43 -11.32 29.96
C LEU A 315 5.80 -11.74 31.39
N LYS A 316 4.89 -12.40 32.12
CA LYS A 316 5.16 -12.89 33.49
C LYS A 316 6.17 -14.04 33.49
N ASP A 317 6.14 -14.88 32.47
CA ASP A 317 7.04 -16.02 32.34
C ASP A 317 8.43 -15.60 31.81
N ASN A 318 8.46 -14.84 30.71
CA ASN A 318 9.66 -14.30 30.09
C ASN A 318 9.41 -12.89 29.51
N PRO A 319 10.04 -11.83 30.06
CA PRO A 319 9.82 -10.47 29.61
C PRO A 319 10.19 -10.24 28.13
N GLU A 320 11.25 -10.88 27.61
CA GLU A 320 11.65 -10.73 26.21
C GLU A 320 10.61 -11.35 25.27
N SER A 321 10.11 -12.54 25.60
CA SER A 321 9.08 -13.23 24.81
C SER A 321 7.75 -12.47 24.81
N GLY A 322 7.35 -11.90 25.94
CA GLY A 322 6.16 -11.06 26.01
C GLY A 322 6.30 -9.74 25.24
N ILE A 323 7.47 -9.11 25.25
CA ILE A 323 7.72 -7.92 24.42
C ILE A 323 7.66 -8.28 22.93
N ALA A 324 8.29 -9.39 22.50
CA ALA A 324 8.21 -9.86 21.12
C ALA A 324 6.77 -10.21 20.70
N PHE A 325 5.95 -10.73 21.62
CA PHE A 325 4.54 -10.98 21.40
C PHE A 325 3.76 -9.69 21.07
N PHE A 326 3.93 -8.65 21.89
CA PHE A 326 3.31 -7.34 21.66
C PHE A 326 3.90 -6.57 20.48
N LYS A 327 5.03 -7.00 19.90
CA LYS A 327 5.54 -6.46 18.63
C LYS A 327 5.00 -7.19 17.39
N ILE A 328 4.22 -8.26 17.57
CA ILE A 328 3.83 -9.19 16.49
C ILE A 328 5.06 -9.82 15.81
N GLU A 329 6.18 -9.94 16.53
CA GLU A 329 7.41 -10.61 16.04
C GLU A 329 7.43 -12.10 16.39
N SER A 330 6.54 -12.54 17.30
CA SER A 330 6.44 -13.93 17.74
C SER A 330 5.46 -14.73 16.92
N ASN A 331 5.85 -15.94 16.50
CA ASN A 331 4.95 -16.94 15.91
C ASN A 331 3.73 -17.24 16.79
N THR A 332 3.86 -17.12 18.12
CA THR A 332 2.72 -17.30 19.04
C THR A 332 1.71 -16.15 18.97
N SER A 333 2.18 -14.92 18.72
CA SER A 333 1.31 -13.76 18.55
C SER A 333 0.53 -13.86 17.25
N GLU A 334 1.23 -14.15 16.15
CA GLU A 334 0.62 -14.40 14.85
C GLU A 334 -0.40 -15.55 14.91
N SER A 335 -0.05 -16.69 15.52
CA SER A 335 -0.97 -17.82 15.65
C SER A 335 -2.25 -17.49 16.46
N ILE A 336 -2.14 -16.69 17.53
CA ILE A 336 -3.31 -16.28 18.33
C ILE A 336 -4.16 -15.27 17.56
N LEU A 337 -3.54 -14.29 16.88
CA LEU A 337 -4.27 -13.36 16.01
C LEU A 337 -4.99 -14.10 14.90
N GLU A 338 -4.34 -15.08 14.25
CA GLU A 338 -4.99 -15.92 13.25
C GLU A 338 -6.14 -16.73 13.84
N THR A 339 -6.02 -17.24 15.06
CA THR A 339 -7.09 -18.02 15.70
C THR A 339 -8.29 -17.14 16.05
N LEU A 340 -8.03 -15.90 16.46
CA LEU A 340 -9.06 -14.93 16.84
C LEU A 340 -9.66 -14.21 15.62
N SER A 341 -8.93 -14.09 14.52
CA SER A 341 -9.41 -13.47 13.28
C SER A 341 -10.50 -14.33 12.65
N SER A 342 -11.63 -13.72 12.31
CA SER A 342 -12.74 -14.39 11.62
C SER A 342 -12.48 -14.58 10.14
N SER A 343 -11.60 -13.78 9.55
CA SER A 343 -11.32 -13.77 8.12
C SER A 343 -10.66 -15.07 7.63
N LEU A 344 -11.00 -15.42 6.39
CA LEU A 344 -10.48 -16.59 5.70
C LEU A 344 -9.85 -16.20 4.37
N GLU A 345 -8.56 -16.49 4.24
CA GLU A 345 -7.80 -16.27 3.00
C GLU A 345 -8.00 -17.44 2.03
N LEU A 346 -8.26 -17.13 0.76
CA LEU A 346 -8.44 -18.13 -0.28
C LEU A 346 -7.23 -19.06 -0.40
N GLU A 347 -6.00 -18.54 -0.34
CA GLU A 347 -4.77 -19.35 -0.47
C GLU A 347 -4.68 -20.49 0.55
N LYS A 348 -5.28 -20.33 1.74
CA LYS A 348 -5.31 -21.38 2.77
C LYS A 348 -6.28 -22.51 2.43
N VAL A 349 -7.36 -22.22 1.71
CA VAL A 349 -8.43 -23.17 1.36
C VAL A 349 -8.47 -23.56 -0.12
N LYS A 350 -7.68 -22.91 -0.97
CA LYS A 350 -7.59 -23.09 -2.43
C LYS A 350 -7.38 -24.55 -2.83
N GLY A 351 -6.56 -25.27 -2.07
CA GLY A 351 -6.35 -26.71 -2.27
C GLY A 351 -7.63 -27.53 -2.12
N ILE A 352 -8.41 -27.25 -1.08
CA ILE A 352 -9.66 -27.94 -0.77
C ILE A 352 -10.76 -27.51 -1.74
N ILE A 353 -10.91 -26.21 -2.00
CA ILE A 353 -11.92 -25.67 -2.93
C ILE A 353 -11.69 -26.20 -4.34
N ARG A 354 -10.43 -26.27 -4.81
CA ARG A 354 -10.10 -26.87 -6.11
C ARG A 354 -10.51 -28.35 -6.20
N LEU A 355 -10.26 -29.14 -5.15
CA LEU A 355 -10.71 -30.54 -5.12
C LEU A 355 -12.23 -30.64 -5.10
N TYR A 356 -12.90 -29.74 -4.38
CA TYR A 356 -14.34 -29.62 -4.31
C TYR A 356 -14.96 -29.29 -5.68
N CYS A 357 -14.51 -28.21 -6.35
CA CYS A 357 -14.98 -27.80 -7.68
C CYS A 357 -14.73 -28.88 -8.75
N ARG A 358 -13.60 -29.59 -8.70
CA ARG A 358 -13.30 -30.72 -9.59
C ARG A 358 -14.22 -31.92 -9.35
N ALA A 359 -14.63 -32.14 -8.10
CA ALA A 359 -15.55 -33.21 -7.76
C ALA A 359 -16.97 -32.92 -8.25
N LEU A 360 -17.38 -31.64 -8.26
CA LEU A 360 -18.67 -31.19 -8.81
C LEU A 360 -18.65 -31.23 -10.35
N SER A 361 -17.79 -30.43 -10.99
CA SER A 361 -17.74 -30.29 -12.47
C SER A 361 -17.35 -31.56 -13.24
N GLY A 362 -16.72 -32.54 -12.60
CA GLY A 362 -16.16 -33.71 -13.30
C GLY A 362 -14.99 -33.38 -14.26
N SER A 363 -14.51 -32.13 -14.27
CA SER A 363 -13.46 -31.64 -15.17
C SER A 363 -12.34 -30.93 -14.38
N PRO A 364 -11.13 -30.76 -14.95
CA PRO A 364 -10.04 -30.10 -14.24
C PRO A 364 -10.27 -28.58 -14.16
N VAL A 365 -10.92 -28.13 -13.09
CA VAL A 365 -11.07 -26.69 -12.78
C VAL A 365 -9.83 -26.15 -12.08
N GLU A 366 -9.37 -24.97 -12.50
CA GLU A 366 -8.35 -24.17 -11.81
C GLU A 366 -9.02 -23.09 -10.94
N ILE A 367 -8.48 -22.84 -9.75
CA ILE A 367 -8.98 -21.79 -8.84
C ILE A 367 -7.94 -20.69 -8.78
N LEU A 368 -8.34 -19.45 -9.09
CA LEU A 368 -7.49 -18.27 -9.07
C LEU A 368 -8.13 -17.16 -8.23
N THR A 369 -7.34 -16.16 -7.88
CA THR A 369 -7.85 -14.97 -7.18
C THR A 369 -8.41 -13.98 -8.19
N THR A 370 -9.49 -13.27 -7.89
CA THR A 370 -10.00 -12.12 -8.68
C THR A 370 -8.92 -11.07 -8.99
N LYS A 371 -7.95 -10.89 -8.07
CA LYS A 371 -6.76 -10.03 -8.30
C LYS A 371 -5.90 -10.42 -9.51
N GLU A 372 -5.97 -11.65 -9.99
CA GLU A 372 -5.27 -12.06 -11.22
C GLU A 372 -5.97 -11.53 -12.48
N LEU A 373 -7.30 -11.39 -12.46
CA LEU A 373 -8.06 -10.78 -13.55
C LEU A 373 -7.74 -9.29 -13.68
N VAL A 374 -7.75 -8.57 -12.54
CA VAL A 374 -7.36 -7.15 -12.49
C VAL A 374 -5.93 -6.94 -12.97
N ARG A 375 -4.98 -7.80 -12.55
CA ARG A 375 -3.57 -7.72 -13.00
C ARG A 375 -3.38 -7.98 -14.50
N LYS A 376 -4.22 -8.81 -15.11
CA LYS A 376 -4.16 -9.09 -16.55
C LYS A 376 -4.73 -7.94 -17.38
N ASN A 377 -5.27 -6.89 -16.76
CA ASN A 377 -5.96 -5.78 -17.43
C ASN A 377 -7.08 -6.29 -18.35
N ILE A 378 -7.74 -7.37 -17.90
CA ILE A 378 -9.02 -7.85 -18.40
C ILE A 378 -10.03 -7.14 -17.48
N GLY A 379 -10.25 -5.85 -17.75
CA GLY A 379 -10.94 -4.92 -16.84
C GLY A 379 -12.45 -5.12 -16.74
N TRP A 380 -12.89 -6.21 -16.12
CA TRP A 380 -14.31 -6.62 -16.17
C TRP A 380 -14.82 -7.34 -14.92
N VAL A 381 -14.11 -7.31 -13.79
CA VAL A 381 -14.51 -8.03 -12.56
C VAL A 381 -14.14 -7.20 -11.33
N ASP A 382 -15.08 -7.03 -10.40
CA ASP A 382 -14.82 -6.44 -9.08
C ASP A 382 -13.74 -7.26 -8.35
N GLU A 383 -12.87 -6.63 -7.56
CA GLU A 383 -11.92 -7.39 -6.73
C GLU A 383 -12.64 -8.35 -5.78
N ASP A 384 -13.91 -8.07 -5.47
CA ASP A 384 -14.71 -8.77 -4.49
C ASP A 384 -15.82 -9.66 -5.09
N SER A 385 -16.07 -9.66 -6.41
CA SER A 385 -17.05 -10.55 -7.08
C SER A 385 -16.41 -11.83 -7.61
N ALA A 386 -17.08 -12.97 -7.46
CA ALA A 386 -16.62 -14.22 -8.07
C ALA A 386 -16.96 -14.26 -9.57
N SER A 387 -16.17 -14.97 -10.36
CA SER A 387 -16.44 -15.12 -11.80
C SER A 387 -15.84 -16.42 -12.35
N THR A 388 -16.22 -16.84 -13.56
CA THR A 388 -15.72 -18.05 -14.22
C THR A 388 -15.54 -17.83 -15.72
N ASP A 389 -14.44 -18.35 -16.28
CA ASP A 389 -14.10 -18.22 -17.72
C ASP A 389 -14.42 -19.47 -18.54
N GLY A 390 -15.20 -20.41 -17.99
CA GLY A 390 -15.43 -21.73 -18.61
C GLY A 390 -14.39 -22.80 -18.20
N THR A 391 -13.19 -22.39 -17.77
CA THR A 391 -12.09 -23.31 -17.42
C THR A 391 -11.50 -23.07 -16.03
N LYS A 392 -11.64 -21.85 -15.52
CA LYS A 392 -11.11 -21.37 -14.25
C LYS A 392 -12.21 -20.63 -13.50
N VAL A 393 -12.20 -20.82 -12.18
CA VAL A 393 -13.07 -20.09 -11.26
C VAL A 393 -12.22 -19.10 -10.48
N PHE A 394 -12.62 -17.84 -10.53
CA PHE A 394 -12.01 -16.72 -9.84
C PHE A 394 -12.82 -16.40 -8.59
N LEU A 395 -12.14 -16.37 -7.45
CA LEU A 395 -12.77 -16.12 -6.15
C LEU A 395 -12.06 -14.96 -5.43
N PRO A 396 -12.76 -14.24 -4.55
CA PRO A 396 -12.17 -13.18 -3.75
C PRO A 396 -10.98 -13.67 -2.91
N PRO A 397 -9.92 -12.86 -2.74
CA PRO A 397 -8.71 -13.29 -2.05
C PRO A 397 -8.92 -13.51 -0.54
N VAL A 398 -9.86 -12.80 0.06
CA VAL A 398 -10.19 -12.85 1.49
C VAL A 398 -11.69 -12.70 1.67
N VAL A 399 -12.27 -13.47 2.61
CA VAL A 399 -13.68 -13.36 3.01
C VAL A 399 -13.76 -13.15 4.52
N ASP A 400 -14.52 -12.13 4.93
CA ASP A 400 -14.80 -11.82 6.34
C ASP A 400 -16.25 -11.40 6.56
N GLN A 401 -17.20 -12.12 5.94
CA GLN A 401 -18.63 -11.82 6.09
C GLN A 401 -19.19 -12.29 7.44
N TYR A 402 -18.60 -13.35 8.01
CA TYR A 402 -19.06 -13.95 9.25
C TYR A 402 -18.01 -13.89 10.34
N SER A 403 -18.46 -13.84 11.59
CA SER A 403 -17.60 -13.89 12.79
C SER A 403 -16.86 -15.24 12.99
N ASN A 404 -17.18 -16.26 12.19
CA ASN A 404 -16.64 -17.61 12.31
C ASN A 404 -16.06 -18.07 10.97
N LYS A 405 -14.81 -18.57 11.01
CA LYS A 405 -14.12 -19.14 9.84
C LYS A 405 -14.88 -20.27 9.16
N GLN A 406 -15.61 -21.09 9.92
CA GLN A 406 -16.37 -22.18 9.33
C GLN A 406 -17.53 -21.68 8.46
N ASP A 407 -18.12 -20.54 8.84
CA ASP A 407 -19.18 -19.90 8.08
C ASP A 407 -18.62 -19.17 6.86
N ASN A 408 -17.49 -18.45 7.00
CA ASN A 408 -16.74 -17.89 5.86
C ASN A 408 -16.28 -18.98 4.87
N PHE A 409 -15.85 -20.15 5.37
CA PHE A 409 -15.54 -21.29 4.50
C PHE A 409 -16.78 -21.85 3.81
N SER A 410 -17.92 -21.86 4.50
CA SER A 410 -19.18 -22.32 3.91
C SER A 410 -19.66 -21.38 2.81
N TRP A 411 -19.44 -20.08 2.96
CA TRP A 411 -19.69 -19.08 1.91
C TRP A 411 -18.84 -19.34 0.68
N PHE A 412 -17.52 -19.56 0.83
CA PHE A 412 -16.66 -19.93 -0.30
C PHE A 412 -17.19 -21.16 -1.04
N LYS A 413 -17.70 -22.16 -0.32
CA LYS A 413 -18.31 -23.33 -0.97
C LYS A 413 -19.58 -22.96 -1.74
N VAL A 414 -20.47 -22.12 -1.19
CA VAL A 414 -21.70 -21.70 -1.89
C VAL A 414 -21.35 -20.99 -3.19
N VAL A 415 -20.53 -19.94 -3.12
CA VAL A 415 -20.08 -19.17 -4.30
C VAL A 415 -19.38 -20.07 -5.32
N SER A 416 -18.44 -20.91 -4.87
CA SER A 416 -17.76 -21.85 -5.76
C SER A 416 -18.69 -22.89 -6.38
N THR A 417 -19.77 -23.28 -5.68
CA THR A 417 -20.77 -24.21 -6.22
C THR A 417 -21.58 -23.52 -7.30
N HIS A 418 -21.99 -22.27 -7.10
CA HIS A 418 -22.70 -21.48 -8.11
C HIS A 418 -21.86 -21.29 -9.38
N GLN A 419 -20.61 -20.86 -9.22
CA GLN A 419 -19.69 -20.67 -10.36
C GLN A 419 -19.44 -21.97 -11.15
N VAL A 420 -19.33 -23.10 -10.44
CA VAL A 420 -19.17 -24.41 -11.08
C VAL A 420 -20.47 -24.93 -11.68
N ALA A 421 -21.62 -24.55 -11.11
CA ALA A 421 -22.93 -24.91 -11.63
C ALA A 421 -23.07 -24.43 -13.08
N HIS A 422 -22.62 -23.22 -13.42
CA HIS A 422 -22.62 -22.76 -14.81
C HIS A 422 -21.89 -23.69 -15.79
N LEU A 423 -20.80 -24.33 -15.35
CA LEU A 423 -20.04 -25.29 -16.15
C LEU A 423 -20.75 -26.65 -16.23
N GLU A 424 -21.12 -27.18 -15.07
CA GLU A 424 -21.70 -28.52 -14.95
C GLU A 424 -23.09 -28.61 -15.59
N PHE A 425 -23.85 -27.53 -15.48
CA PHE A 425 -25.23 -27.43 -15.91
C PHE A 425 -25.41 -26.75 -17.27
N GLY A 426 -24.32 -26.49 -17.98
CA GLY A 426 -24.30 -26.13 -19.41
C GLY A 426 -24.70 -24.69 -19.72
N SER A 427 -24.57 -23.74 -18.80
CA SER A 427 -24.93 -22.33 -19.03
C SER A 427 -24.14 -21.69 -20.19
N PHE A 428 -22.87 -22.08 -20.36
CA PHE A 428 -22.01 -21.61 -21.45
C PHE A 428 -22.18 -22.40 -22.76
N GLU A 429 -22.90 -23.52 -22.73
CA GLU A 429 -23.13 -24.43 -23.86
C GLU A 429 -24.45 -24.14 -24.59
N PHE A 430 -25.00 -22.93 -24.44
CA PHE A 430 -26.22 -22.52 -25.13
C PHE A 430 -26.05 -22.58 -26.65
N GLU A 431 -26.93 -23.33 -27.31
CA GLU A 431 -27.01 -23.44 -28.76
C GLU A 431 -28.36 -22.91 -29.26
N PHE A 432 -28.36 -21.92 -30.17
CA PHE A 432 -29.59 -21.24 -30.61
C PHE A 432 -30.62 -22.20 -31.24
N ASP A 433 -30.15 -23.15 -32.05
CA ASP A 433 -30.98 -24.08 -32.82
C ASP A 433 -31.38 -25.35 -32.05
N LYS A 434 -30.88 -25.52 -30.81
CA LYS A 434 -31.22 -26.68 -29.97
C LYS A 434 -32.60 -26.51 -29.36
N GLU A 435 -33.37 -27.60 -29.26
CA GLU A 435 -34.73 -27.56 -28.72
C GLU A 435 -34.72 -27.41 -27.19
N ALA A 436 -35.56 -26.51 -26.67
CA ALA A 436 -35.91 -26.41 -25.25
C ALA A 436 -36.69 -27.66 -24.78
N ALA A 437 -36.62 -27.96 -23.48
CA ALA A 437 -37.23 -29.16 -22.91
C ALA A 437 -38.66 -28.92 -22.40
N ASN A 438 -38.89 -27.75 -21.80
CA ASN A 438 -40.13 -27.40 -21.09
C ASN A 438 -40.98 -26.40 -21.88
N PHE A 439 -40.37 -25.57 -22.74
CA PHE A 439 -41.07 -24.56 -23.53
C PHE A 439 -41.21 -24.92 -25.01
N THR A 440 -42.21 -24.33 -25.67
CA THR A 440 -42.31 -24.34 -27.13
C THR A 440 -41.28 -23.35 -27.71
N ASN A 441 -40.48 -23.80 -28.68
CA ASN A 441 -39.39 -23.00 -29.23
C ASN A 441 -39.95 -21.85 -30.11
N ARG A 442 -39.70 -20.59 -29.71
CA ARG A 442 -40.10 -19.38 -30.45
C ARG A 442 -38.92 -18.60 -31.04
N ARG A 443 -37.67 -18.94 -30.68
CA ARG A 443 -36.44 -18.28 -31.15
C ARG A 443 -36.39 -18.06 -32.67
N ALA A 444 -36.62 -19.12 -33.45
CA ALA A 444 -36.52 -19.07 -34.92
C ALA A 444 -37.62 -18.21 -35.58
N ASP A 445 -38.84 -18.25 -35.02
CA ASP A 445 -39.95 -17.45 -35.53
C ASP A 445 -39.70 -15.96 -35.25
N MET A 446 -39.22 -15.62 -34.04
CA MET A 446 -38.89 -14.24 -33.66
C MET A 446 -37.70 -13.68 -34.47
N GLU A 447 -36.72 -14.53 -34.85
CA GLU A 447 -35.62 -14.12 -35.73
C GLU A 447 -36.16 -13.68 -37.10
N LEU A 448 -37.05 -14.47 -37.71
CA LEU A 448 -37.67 -14.15 -39.00
C LEU A 448 -38.49 -12.85 -38.93
N GLU A 449 -39.24 -12.64 -37.85
CA GLU A 449 -40.01 -11.42 -37.61
C GLU A 449 -39.10 -10.19 -37.47
N THR A 450 -38.01 -10.32 -36.70
CA THR A 450 -37.04 -9.25 -36.49
C THR A 450 -36.29 -8.88 -37.77
N GLU A 451 -35.86 -9.88 -38.56
CA GLU A 451 -35.23 -9.65 -39.87
C GLU A 451 -36.19 -8.97 -40.86
N ALA A 452 -37.47 -9.35 -40.85
CA ALA A 452 -38.50 -8.73 -41.68
C ALA A 452 -38.75 -7.27 -41.29
N ARG A 453 -38.81 -6.96 -39.98
CA ARG A 453 -38.97 -5.60 -39.45
C ARG A 453 -37.79 -4.72 -39.82
N ARG A 454 -36.55 -5.16 -39.56
CA ARG A 454 -35.33 -4.42 -39.95
C ARG A 454 -35.26 -4.18 -41.46
N SER A 455 -35.66 -5.17 -42.27
CA SER A 455 -35.71 -5.03 -43.73
C SER A 455 -36.74 -3.99 -44.19
N GLN A 456 -37.84 -3.81 -43.45
CA GLN A 456 -38.84 -2.76 -43.72
C GLN A 456 -38.34 -1.38 -43.27
N GLU A 457 -37.74 -1.28 -42.08
CA GLU A 457 -37.13 -0.05 -41.56
C GLU A 457 -36.02 0.45 -42.47
N GLN A 458 -35.11 -0.43 -42.90
CA GLN A 458 -34.02 -0.09 -43.81
C GLN A 458 -34.57 0.43 -45.15
N LYS A 459 -35.62 -0.20 -45.70
CA LYS A 459 -36.29 0.30 -46.91
C LYS A 459 -36.93 1.67 -46.69
N ALA A 460 -37.60 1.89 -45.56
CA ALA A 460 -38.19 3.19 -45.23
C ALA A 460 -37.11 4.28 -45.08
N LEU A 461 -35.96 3.94 -44.50
CA LEU A 461 -34.82 4.85 -44.32
C LEU A 461 -34.14 5.18 -45.65
N ASP A 462 -33.99 4.20 -46.54
CA ASP A 462 -33.48 4.38 -47.90
C ASP A 462 -34.44 5.18 -48.78
N GLU A 463 -35.75 4.95 -48.68
CA GLU A 463 -36.80 5.75 -49.34
C GLU A 463 -36.81 7.18 -48.81
N HIS A 464 -36.64 7.38 -47.50
CA HIS A 464 -36.53 8.70 -46.88
C HIS A 464 -35.26 9.43 -47.35
N ARG A 465 -34.10 8.76 -47.35
CA ARG A 465 -32.85 9.29 -47.92
C ARG A 465 -32.97 9.66 -49.40
N ALA A 466 -33.65 8.83 -50.20
CA ALA A 466 -33.90 9.11 -51.61
C ALA A 466 -34.80 10.35 -51.78
N SER A 467 -35.84 10.49 -50.95
CA SER A 467 -36.73 11.67 -50.96
C SER A 467 -36.01 12.96 -50.58
N LEU A 468 -35.15 12.93 -49.55
CA LEU A 468 -34.29 14.04 -49.12
C LEU A 468 -33.27 14.43 -50.21
N ALA A 469 -32.63 13.45 -50.86
CA ALA A 469 -31.72 13.70 -51.97
C ALA A 469 -32.44 14.31 -53.19
N GLN A 470 -33.68 13.90 -53.45
CA GLN A 470 -34.51 14.44 -54.53
C GLN A 470 -35.00 15.86 -54.23
N GLU A 471 -35.42 16.16 -53.00
CA GLU A 471 -35.73 17.52 -52.55
C GLU A 471 -34.50 18.45 -52.61
N MET A 472 -33.32 17.98 -52.22
CA MET A 472 -32.08 18.75 -52.32
C MET A 472 -31.69 19.03 -53.78
N ALA A 473 -31.88 18.06 -54.68
CA ALA A 473 -31.63 18.22 -56.11
C ALA A 473 -32.63 19.19 -56.78
N GLU A 474 -33.92 19.14 -56.41
CA GLU A 474 -34.93 20.07 -56.92
C GLU A 474 -34.73 21.50 -56.41
N ARG A 475 -34.32 21.68 -55.14
CA ARG A 475 -34.00 22.99 -54.56
C ARG A 475 -32.70 23.60 -55.12
N GLN A 476 -31.74 22.78 -55.56
CA GLN A 476 -30.57 23.26 -56.30
C GLN A 476 -30.89 23.71 -57.73
N ALA A 477 -31.95 23.18 -58.35
CA ALA A 477 -32.36 23.53 -59.71
C ALA A 477 -33.16 24.84 -59.81
N THR A 478 -33.81 25.29 -58.72
CA THR A 478 -34.65 26.51 -58.69
C THR A 478 -33.90 27.80 -58.38
N GLY A 479 -32.62 27.74 -58.01
CA GLY A 479 -31.75 28.92 -57.93
C GLY A 479 -32.04 29.91 -56.79
N ASP A 480 -32.69 29.47 -55.71
CA ASP A 480 -32.76 30.23 -54.45
C ASP A 480 -31.61 29.79 -53.53
N LEU A 481 -30.44 30.41 -53.72
CA LEU A 481 -29.31 30.35 -52.81
C LEU A 481 -29.38 31.56 -51.88
N ASP A 482 -30.21 31.51 -50.84
CA ASP A 482 -30.12 32.40 -49.67
C ASP A 482 -31.09 31.94 -48.57
N VAL A 483 -30.70 30.95 -47.76
CA VAL A 483 -31.02 30.90 -46.31
C VAL A 483 -29.95 30.06 -45.59
N GLU A 484 -28.94 30.72 -45.03
CA GLU A 484 -28.31 30.26 -43.79
C GLU A 484 -29.28 30.53 -42.63
N MET A 485 -29.33 29.60 -41.68
CA MET A 485 -30.00 29.64 -40.37
C MET A 485 -31.54 29.60 -40.31
N GLN A 486 -32.09 28.40 -40.04
CA GLN A 486 -32.97 28.11 -38.87
C GLN A 486 -33.59 26.71 -38.98
N LEU A 487 -32.83 25.69 -38.59
CA LEU A 487 -33.35 24.44 -38.03
C LEU A 487 -32.52 24.18 -36.77
N SER A 488 -32.85 24.93 -35.72
CA SER A 488 -32.43 24.63 -34.35
C SER A 488 -33.41 23.62 -33.77
N GLY A 489 -32.90 22.47 -33.36
CA GLY A 489 -33.61 21.45 -32.58
C GLY A 489 -34.08 20.27 -33.44
N GLN A 490 -33.53 19.09 -33.15
CA GLN A 490 -33.78 17.79 -33.79
C GLN A 490 -33.08 17.59 -35.15
N GLN A 491 -31.75 17.52 -35.12
CA GLN A 491 -31.07 16.49 -35.92
C GLN A 491 -31.25 15.17 -35.16
N PRO A 492 -31.82 14.10 -35.76
CA PRO A 492 -31.46 12.78 -35.29
C PRO A 492 -29.97 12.62 -35.59
N MET A 493 -29.15 12.45 -34.55
CA MET A 493 -27.79 11.94 -34.71
C MET A 493 -27.91 10.50 -35.23
N VAL A 494 -28.08 10.34 -36.54
CA VAL A 494 -27.87 9.03 -37.17
C VAL A 494 -26.37 8.91 -37.37
N ALA A 495 -25.73 8.09 -36.54
CA ALA A 495 -24.33 7.75 -36.65
C ALA A 495 -24.02 7.28 -38.08
N GLU A 496 -23.25 8.08 -38.82
CA GLU A 496 -22.69 7.66 -40.10
C GLU A 496 -21.70 6.53 -39.85
N GLY A 497 -22.13 5.27 -40.01
CA GLY A 497 -21.21 4.13 -40.14
C GLY A 497 -21.53 2.83 -39.40
N GLN A 498 -22.69 2.65 -38.77
CA GLN A 498 -23.04 1.36 -38.15
C GLN A 498 -23.82 0.49 -39.13
N ILE A 499 -23.14 -0.45 -39.79
CA ILE A 499 -23.79 -1.65 -40.33
C ILE A 499 -23.92 -2.58 -39.13
N ALA A 500 -25.05 -2.51 -38.41
CA ALA A 500 -25.37 -3.50 -37.38
C ALA A 500 -25.46 -4.87 -38.06
N LEU A 501 -24.65 -5.83 -37.64
CA LEU A 501 -24.66 -7.20 -38.14
C LEU A 501 -26.09 -7.79 -37.98
N GLY A 502 -26.56 -8.53 -38.98
CA GLY A 502 -27.84 -9.24 -38.88
C GLY A 502 -27.79 -10.33 -37.79
N PRO A 503 -28.94 -10.78 -37.23
CA PRO A 503 -28.97 -11.91 -36.27
C PRO A 503 -28.24 -13.16 -36.82
N SER A 504 -28.38 -13.41 -38.13
CA SER A 504 -27.70 -14.49 -38.87
C SER A 504 -26.19 -14.28 -39.12
N GLU A 505 -25.63 -13.11 -38.77
CA GLU A 505 -24.19 -12.77 -38.88
C GLU A 505 -23.50 -12.67 -37.50
N ALA A 506 -24.20 -12.93 -36.39
CA ALA A 506 -23.65 -12.86 -35.04
C ALA A 506 -22.58 -13.95 -34.80
N PHE A 507 -21.49 -13.57 -34.12
CA PHE A 507 -20.33 -14.45 -33.92
C PHE A 507 -20.49 -15.45 -32.76
N THR A 508 -21.50 -15.31 -31.92
CA THR A 508 -21.83 -16.19 -30.77
C THR A 508 -23.33 -16.53 -30.79
N ASP A 509 -23.73 -17.67 -30.21
CA ASP A 509 -25.15 -18.05 -30.18
C ASP A 509 -25.92 -17.20 -29.16
N VAL A 510 -25.29 -16.87 -28.03
CA VAL A 510 -25.83 -15.91 -27.07
C VAL A 510 -25.98 -14.52 -27.70
N GLY A 511 -24.99 -14.07 -28.47
CA GLY A 511 -25.08 -12.82 -29.23
C GLY A 511 -26.25 -12.85 -30.23
N ARG A 512 -26.39 -13.93 -31.02
CA ARG A 512 -27.54 -14.13 -31.94
C ARG A 512 -28.87 -14.04 -31.21
N PHE A 513 -28.96 -14.62 -30.01
CA PHE A 513 -30.14 -14.56 -29.16
C PHE A 513 -30.43 -13.14 -28.65
N LEU A 514 -29.46 -12.44 -28.09
CA LEU A 514 -29.65 -11.07 -27.57
C LEU A 514 -30.02 -10.07 -28.69
N HIS A 515 -29.61 -10.32 -29.93
CA HIS A 515 -29.98 -9.51 -31.10
C HIS A 515 -31.47 -9.59 -31.50
N LEU A 516 -32.23 -10.53 -30.94
CA LEU A 516 -33.69 -10.63 -31.14
C LEU A 516 -34.45 -9.50 -30.44
N PHE A 517 -33.86 -8.89 -29.40
CA PHE A 517 -34.52 -7.92 -28.53
C PHE A 517 -34.21 -6.48 -28.93
N GLU A 518 -35.15 -5.57 -28.67
CA GLU A 518 -34.95 -4.13 -28.86
C GLU A 518 -34.08 -3.55 -27.74
N ASN A 519 -34.41 -3.86 -26.48
CA ASN A 519 -33.62 -3.54 -25.31
C ASN A 519 -32.79 -4.77 -24.90
N ARG A 520 -31.52 -4.80 -25.34
CA ARG A 520 -30.60 -5.91 -25.07
C ARG A 520 -30.26 -6.04 -23.59
N ARG A 521 -30.21 -4.92 -22.87
CA ARG A 521 -29.89 -4.86 -21.43
C ARG A 521 -30.94 -5.59 -20.61
N LEU A 522 -32.22 -5.24 -20.79
CA LEU A 522 -33.34 -5.92 -20.13
C LEU A 522 -33.37 -7.42 -20.47
N ALA A 523 -33.15 -7.79 -21.72
CA ALA A 523 -33.12 -9.19 -22.13
C ALA A 523 -31.99 -9.98 -21.46
N PHE A 524 -30.81 -9.37 -21.32
CA PHE A 524 -29.66 -9.99 -20.66
C PHE A 524 -29.87 -10.13 -19.15
N ASP A 525 -30.42 -9.12 -18.49
CA ASP A 525 -30.76 -9.17 -17.06
C ASP A 525 -31.81 -10.28 -16.79
N LEU A 526 -32.85 -10.35 -17.61
CA LEU A 526 -33.86 -11.42 -17.52
C LEU A 526 -33.24 -12.81 -17.74
N PHE A 527 -32.37 -12.96 -18.75
CA PHE A 527 -31.68 -14.22 -19.00
C PHE A 527 -30.83 -14.64 -17.80
N THR A 528 -30.10 -13.70 -17.19
CA THR A 528 -29.24 -13.96 -16.02
C THR A 528 -30.08 -14.40 -14.83
N VAL A 529 -31.16 -13.69 -14.50
CA VAL A 529 -32.03 -14.02 -13.35
C VAL A 529 -32.72 -15.38 -13.53
N LEU A 530 -33.22 -15.67 -14.73
CA LEU A 530 -33.89 -16.93 -15.03
C LEU A 530 -32.91 -18.11 -15.06
N GLU A 531 -31.71 -17.90 -15.60
CA GLU A 531 -30.65 -18.90 -15.59
C GLU A 531 -30.16 -19.17 -14.16
N ASP A 532 -29.96 -18.14 -13.35
CA ASP A 532 -29.61 -18.30 -11.94
C ASP A 532 -30.68 -19.06 -11.17
N CYS A 533 -31.97 -18.81 -11.44
CA CYS A 533 -33.07 -19.57 -10.84
C CYS A 533 -32.97 -21.07 -11.18
N ARG A 534 -32.73 -21.39 -12.45
CA ARG A 534 -32.52 -22.77 -12.90
C ARG A 534 -31.35 -23.42 -12.16
N LEU A 535 -30.22 -22.71 -12.05
CA LEU A 535 -29.01 -23.21 -11.39
C LEU A 535 -29.19 -23.39 -9.89
N ASP A 536 -29.71 -22.40 -9.18
CA ASP A 536 -29.96 -22.46 -7.74
C ASP A 536 -30.89 -23.62 -7.39
N TYR A 537 -31.95 -23.82 -8.19
CA TYR A 537 -32.86 -24.95 -8.03
C TYR A 537 -32.14 -26.30 -8.22
N ARG A 538 -31.36 -26.44 -9.30
CA ARG A 538 -30.58 -27.67 -9.57
C ARG A 538 -29.55 -27.95 -8.48
N VAL A 539 -28.80 -26.94 -8.05
CA VAL A 539 -27.84 -27.04 -6.93
C VAL A 539 -28.56 -27.48 -5.66
N GLY A 540 -29.72 -26.88 -5.36
CA GLY A 540 -30.53 -27.24 -4.20
C GLY A 540 -31.02 -28.69 -4.21
N MET A 541 -31.35 -29.23 -5.40
CA MET A 541 -31.85 -30.60 -5.57
C MET A 541 -30.74 -31.65 -5.63
N GLU A 542 -29.70 -31.44 -6.43
CA GLU A 542 -28.63 -32.41 -6.67
C GLU A 542 -27.57 -32.43 -5.55
N TYR A 543 -27.40 -31.32 -4.83
CA TYR A 543 -26.41 -31.17 -3.77
C TYR A 543 -27.02 -30.92 -2.37
N PRO A 544 -27.66 -31.92 -1.73
CA PRO A 544 -28.24 -31.76 -0.39
C PRO A 544 -27.27 -31.28 0.69
N GLY A 545 -25.96 -31.56 0.52
CA GLY A 545 -24.92 -31.19 1.48
C GLY A 545 -24.63 -29.68 1.55
N ILE A 546 -24.93 -28.90 0.50
CA ILE A 546 -24.73 -27.44 0.49
C ILE A 546 -26.01 -26.67 0.84
N ARG A 547 -27.19 -27.30 0.74
CA ARG A 547 -28.51 -26.65 0.89
C ARG A 547 -28.64 -25.76 2.12
N SER A 548 -28.19 -26.21 3.30
CA SER A 548 -28.27 -25.40 4.52
C SER A 548 -27.38 -24.15 4.49
N ALA A 549 -26.23 -24.22 3.82
CA ALA A 549 -25.34 -23.07 3.67
C ALA A 549 -25.86 -22.13 2.56
N ALA A 550 -26.33 -22.69 1.45
CA ALA A 550 -26.93 -21.94 0.34
C ALA A 550 -28.17 -21.16 0.79
N ALA A 551 -29.11 -21.79 1.49
CA ALA A 551 -30.32 -21.12 1.99
C ALA A 551 -30.01 -19.97 2.96
N ARG A 552 -28.92 -20.07 3.74
CA ARG A 552 -28.48 -18.99 4.62
C ARG A 552 -27.94 -17.81 3.81
N VAL A 553 -27.03 -18.09 2.86
CA VAL A 553 -26.44 -17.05 2.00
C VAL A 553 -27.52 -16.37 1.16
N GLN A 554 -28.45 -17.14 0.58
CA GLN A 554 -29.61 -16.64 -0.17
C GLN A 554 -30.50 -15.73 0.69
N GLY A 555 -30.86 -16.15 1.91
CA GLY A 555 -31.67 -15.33 2.81
C GLY A 555 -30.98 -14.04 3.27
N GLU A 556 -29.64 -14.04 3.38
CA GLU A 556 -28.85 -12.85 3.68
C GLU A 556 -28.78 -11.89 2.48
N SER A 557 -28.55 -12.41 1.27
CA SER A 557 -28.63 -11.62 0.04
C SER A 557 -30.01 -11.03 -0.16
N LEU A 558 -31.08 -11.79 0.10
CA LEU A 558 -32.46 -11.32 0.05
C LEU A 558 -32.70 -10.14 1.01
N GLY A 559 -32.15 -10.21 2.23
CA GLY A 559 -32.30 -9.15 3.24
C GLY A 559 -31.57 -7.84 2.89
N ALA A 560 -30.64 -7.87 1.94
CA ALA A 560 -29.91 -6.70 1.45
C ALA A 560 -30.54 -6.07 0.19
N ARG A 561 -31.54 -6.72 -0.43
CA ARG A 561 -32.17 -6.26 -1.68
C ARG A 561 -32.95 -4.95 -1.51
N PRO A 562 -33.05 -4.13 -2.57
CA PRO A 562 -33.91 -2.96 -2.57
C PRO A 562 -35.39 -3.34 -2.41
N LYS A 563 -36.21 -2.40 -1.96
CA LYS A 563 -37.66 -2.64 -1.92
C LYS A 563 -38.25 -2.47 -3.30
N ILE A 564 -38.98 -3.49 -3.76
CA ILE A 564 -39.65 -3.53 -5.07
C ILE A 564 -40.51 -2.28 -5.33
N GLN A 565 -41.22 -1.76 -4.31
CA GLN A 565 -42.11 -0.61 -4.45
C GLN A 565 -41.40 0.73 -4.71
N GLU A 566 -40.08 0.80 -4.45
CA GLU A 566 -39.28 2.02 -4.63
C GLU A 566 -38.69 2.13 -6.05
N LEU A 567 -38.88 1.10 -6.90
CA LEU A 567 -38.34 0.99 -8.26
C LEU A 567 -39.42 1.35 -9.33
N ALA A 568 -39.02 1.65 -10.56
CA ALA A 568 -39.98 1.79 -11.66
C ALA A 568 -40.48 0.42 -12.10
N LEU A 569 -41.64 0.37 -12.76
CA LEU A 569 -42.38 -0.87 -13.00
C LEU A 569 -41.57 -1.98 -13.69
N GLN A 570 -40.71 -1.64 -14.67
CA GLN A 570 -39.90 -2.67 -15.34
C GLN A 570 -38.81 -3.22 -14.41
N GLU A 571 -38.09 -2.35 -13.69
CA GLU A 571 -37.09 -2.80 -12.70
C GLU A 571 -37.73 -3.56 -11.55
N ALA A 572 -38.91 -3.14 -11.10
CA ALA A 572 -39.66 -3.79 -10.03
C ALA A 572 -40.08 -5.22 -10.40
N LEU A 573 -40.49 -5.48 -11.65
CA LEU A 573 -40.83 -6.83 -12.11
C LEU A 573 -39.59 -7.72 -12.31
N VAL A 574 -38.46 -7.14 -12.70
CA VAL A 574 -37.17 -7.87 -12.71
C VAL A 574 -36.73 -8.20 -11.28
N GLU A 575 -36.85 -7.26 -10.35
CA GLU A 575 -36.55 -7.47 -8.93
C GLU A 575 -37.50 -8.51 -8.31
N LEU A 576 -38.77 -8.54 -8.71
CA LEU A 576 -39.73 -9.58 -8.32
C LEU A 576 -39.25 -10.98 -8.75
N LEU A 577 -38.73 -11.13 -9.98
CA LEU A 577 -38.11 -12.38 -10.43
C LEU A 577 -36.86 -12.72 -9.61
N ILE A 578 -36.05 -11.74 -9.22
CA ILE A 578 -34.87 -11.94 -8.36
C ILE A 578 -35.29 -12.47 -6.98
N HIS A 579 -36.29 -11.86 -6.34
CA HIS A 579 -36.84 -12.33 -5.07
C HIS A 579 -37.34 -13.77 -5.16
N MET A 580 -38.09 -14.12 -6.21
CA MET A 580 -38.55 -15.49 -6.47
C MET A 580 -37.38 -16.45 -6.71
N SER A 581 -36.35 -16.02 -7.45
CA SER A 581 -35.13 -16.81 -7.67
C SER A 581 -34.36 -17.09 -6.37
N LEU A 582 -34.50 -16.23 -5.36
CA LEU A 582 -33.93 -16.37 -4.01
C LEU A 582 -34.86 -17.11 -3.03
N GLU A 583 -35.86 -17.83 -3.56
CA GLU A 583 -36.83 -18.65 -2.81
C GLU A 583 -37.82 -17.86 -1.93
N GLN A 584 -38.05 -16.57 -2.22
CA GLN A 584 -39.18 -15.80 -1.65
C GLN A 584 -40.35 -15.77 -2.63
N PHE A 585 -41.46 -16.43 -2.29
CA PHE A 585 -42.68 -16.46 -3.12
C PHE A 585 -43.91 -15.85 -2.43
N THR A 586 -43.84 -15.59 -1.13
CA THR A 586 -44.93 -15.03 -0.33
C THR A 586 -44.61 -13.62 0.12
N ASP A 587 -45.66 -12.83 0.42
CA ASP A 587 -45.54 -11.45 0.88
C ASP A 587 -44.75 -10.58 -0.12
N LEU A 588 -44.95 -10.82 -1.42
CA LEU A 588 -44.32 -10.07 -2.49
C LEU A 588 -45.25 -8.95 -2.96
N PRO A 589 -44.84 -7.68 -2.90
CA PRO A 589 -45.67 -6.58 -3.36
C PRO A 589 -45.74 -6.56 -4.89
N VAL A 590 -46.94 -6.61 -5.44
CA VAL A 590 -47.22 -6.59 -6.88
C VAL A 590 -48.11 -5.40 -7.22
N PRO A 591 -47.87 -4.69 -8.34
CA PRO A 591 -48.77 -3.63 -8.79
C PRO A 591 -50.15 -4.20 -9.14
N THR A 592 -51.20 -3.64 -8.56
CA THR A 592 -52.60 -4.10 -8.73
C THR A 592 -53.05 -4.14 -10.19
N GLU A 593 -52.54 -3.24 -11.03
CA GLU A 593 -52.83 -3.21 -12.47
C GLU A 593 -52.20 -4.38 -13.24
N TYR A 594 -51.06 -4.89 -12.76
CA TYR A 594 -50.24 -5.90 -13.44
C TYR A 594 -50.20 -7.24 -12.68
N GLU A 595 -51.22 -7.52 -11.85
CA GLU A 595 -51.34 -8.77 -11.09
C GLU A 595 -51.27 -10.01 -11.99
N GLU A 596 -52.03 -10.02 -13.10
CA GLU A 596 -52.02 -11.15 -14.05
C GLU A 596 -50.64 -11.34 -14.71
N ALA A 597 -49.90 -10.25 -14.95
CA ALA A 597 -48.55 -10.30 -15.50
C ALA A 597 -47.56 -10.91 -14.49
N ALA A 598 -47.63 -10.53 -13.21
CA ALA A 598 -46.80 -11.10 -12.16
C ALA A 598 -47.06 -12.60 -11.95
N ILE A 599 -48.33 -13.02 -11.97
CA ILE A 599 -48.69 -14.45 -11.91
C ILE A 599 -48.12 -15.20 -13.11
N MET A 600 -48.18 -14.63 -14.32
CA MET A 600 -47.63 -15.27 -15.51
C MET A 600 -46.11 -15.38 -15.45
N LEU A 601 -45.41 -14.34 -14.97
CA LEU A 601 -43.96 -14.37 -14.73
C LEU A 601 -43.58 -15.45 -13.70
N ALA A 602 -44.37 -15.61 -12.64
CA ALA A 602 -44.18 -16.69 -11.67
C ALA A 602 -44.35 -18.08 -12.32
N LYS A 603 -45.37 -18.28 -13.17
CA LYS A 603 -45.55 -19.53 -13.93
C LYS A 603 -44.34 -19.84 -14.82
N ILE A 604 -43.85 -18.84 -15.57
CA ILE A 604 -42.67 -18.97 -16.44
C ILE A 604 -41.43 -19.38 -15.63
N LEU A 605 -41.17 -18.71 -14.51
CA LEU A 605 -40.04 -19.04 -13.63
C LEU A 605 -40.19 -20.44 -13.02
N HIS A 606 -41.40 -20.86 -12.63
CA HIS A 606 -41.66 -22.19 -12.08
C HIS A 606 -41.34 -23.33 -13.06
N GLU A 607 -41.53 -23.16 -14.36
CA GLU A 607 -41.14 -24.15 -15.38
C GLU A 607 -39.63 -24.39 -15.43
N LEU A 608 -38.80 -23.42 -15.00
CA LEU A 608 -37.35 -23.58 -14.89
C LEU A 608 -36.92 -24.34 -13.64
N ARG A 609 -37.81 -24.45 -12.65
CA ARG A 609 -37.58 -25.20 -11.40
C ARG A 609 -37.76 -26.70 -11.61
N SER A 610 -37.02 -27.24 -12.59
CA SER A 610 -37.00 -28.64 -12.98
C SER A 610 -35.57 -29.12 -13.18
N VAL A 611 -35.26 -30.34 -12.74
CA VAL A 611 -33.93 -30.95 -12.93
C VAL A 611 -33.62 -31.17 -14.42
N GLN A 612 -34.67 -31.29 -15.25
CA GLN A 612 -34.56 -31.49 -16.70
C GLN A 612 -34.41 -30.18 -17.49
N ALA A 613 -34.60 -29.03 -16.85
CA ALA A 613 -34.49 -27.73 -17.52
C ALA A 613 -33.07 -27.48 -18.03
N LEU A 614 -32.97 -27.06 -19.28
CA LEU A 614 -31.74 -26.71 -19.98
C LEU A 614 -31.56 -25.19 -20.04
N VAL A 615 -30.38 -24.73 -20.45
CA VAL A 615 -30.15 -23.29 -20.70
C VAL A 615 -31.03 -22.77 -21.84
N GLU A 616 -31.41 -23.65 -22.78
CA GLU A 616 -32.37 -23.34 -23.83
C GLU A 616 -33.76 -23.02 -23.28
N ASP A 617 -34.14 -23.58 -22.13
CA ASP A 617 -35.39 -23.23 -21.43
C ASP A 617 -35.30 -21.85 -20.80
N SER A 618 -34.15 -21.48 -20.21
CA SER A 618 -33.90 -20.13 -19.69
C SER A 618 -34.03 -19.08 -20.80
N ALA A 619 -33.53 -19.37 -22.00
CA ALA A 619 -33.68 -18.49 -23.17
C ALA A 619 -35.15 -18.38 -23.64
N GLU A 620 -35.92 -19.48 -23.66
CA GLU A 620 -37.35 -19.44 -24.02
C GLU A 620 -38.22 -18.75 -22.96
N ALA A 621 -37.86 -18.90 -21.68
CA ALA A 621 -38.47 -18.15 -20.59
C ALA A 621 -38.18 -16.65 -20.69
N THR A 622 -36.94 -16.29 -21.06
CA THR A 622 -36.51 -14.90 -21.27
C THR A 622 -37.33 -14.23 -22.37
N LEU A 623 -37.59 -14.91 -23.49
CA LEU A 623 -38.42 -14.38 -24.57
C LEU A 623 -39.82 -13.98 -24.06
N ARG A 624 -40.45 -14.85 -23.26
CA ARG A 624 -41.79 -14.64 -22.72
C ARG A 624 -41.81 -13.57 -21.63
N ALA A 625 -40.84 -13.57 -20.73
CA ALA A 625 -40.72 -12.56 -19.68
C ALA A 625 -40.45 -11.17 -20.27
N TYR A 626 -39.57 -11.07 -21.27
CA TYR A 626 -39.31 -9.83 -21.99
C TYR A 626 -40.57 -9.32 -22.69
N GLU A 627 -41.31 -10.21 -23.35
CA GLU A 627 -42.54 -9.86 -24.07
C GLU A 627 -43.59 -9.21 -23.15
N ILE A 628 -43.68 -9.66 -21.90
CA ILE A 628 -44.54 -9.08 -20.85
C ILE A 628 -43.99 -7.73 -20.39
N ILE A 629 -42.73 -7.68 -19.94
CA ILE A 629 -42.16 -6.50 -19.27
C ILE A 629 -41.97 -5.33 -20.24
N SER A 630 -41.57 -5.60 -21.49
CA SER A 630 -41.34 -4.54 -22.48
C SER A 630 -42.61 -3.81 -22.94
N ARG A 631 -43.79 -4.36 -22.63
CA ARG A 631 -45.11 -3.76 -22.93
C ARG A 631 -45.66 -2.91 -21.78
N ILE A 632 -44.96 -2.87 -20.66
CA ILE A 632 -45.32 -2.08 -19.48
C ILE A 632 -44.54 -0.77 -19.52
N GLU A 633 -45.22 0.35 -19.29
CA GLU A 633 -44.56 1.67 -19.23
C GLU A 633 -43.68 1.74 -17.97
N ASN A 634 -42.42 2.16 -18.12
CA ASN A 634 -41.48 2.19 -17.01
C ASN A 634 -41.65 3.49 -16.20
N GLU A 635 -42.56 3.46 -15.24
CA GLU A 635 -42.81 4.56 -14.30
C GLU A 635 -42.92 4.06 -12.86
N THR A 636 -42.75 4.95 -11.88
CA THR A 636 -42.94 4.60 -10.46
C THR A 636 -44.41 4.74 -10.06
N GLN A 637 -45.00 3.71 -9.45
CA GLN A 637 -46.38 3.76 -8.95
C GLN A 637 -46.48 4.16 -7.46
N PRO A 638 -47.55 4.87 -7.04
CA PRO A 638 -47.83 5.17 -5.64
C PRO A 638 -47.95 3.91 -4.77
N GLU A 639 -47.51 3.98 -3.50
CA GLU A 639 -47.56 2.84 -2.55
C GLU A 639 -48.96 2.22 -2.37
N ASP A 640 -50.05 2.96 -2.60
CA ASP A 640 -51.43 2.46 -2.47
C ASP A 640 -51.92 1.59 -3.64
N GLN A 641 -51.13 1.49 -4.71
CA GLN A 641 -51.43 0.65 -5.89
C GLN A 641 -50.74 -0.72 -5.85
N TRP A 642 -50.10 -1.06 -4.74
CA TRP A 642 -49.42 -2.34 -4.54
C TRP A 642 -50.19 -3.24 -3.57
N GLU A 643 -50.31 -4.52 -3.91
CA GLU A 643 -50.89 -5.55 -3.04
C GLU A 643 -49.93 -6.73 -2.90
N ASP A 644 -49.84 -7.28 -1.68
CA ASP A 644 -49.01 -8.45 -1.41
C ASP A 644 -49.68 -9.70 -2.00
N GLN A 645 -48.94 -10.40 -2.86
CA GLN A 645 -49.40 -11.60 -3.54
C GLN A 645 -48.66 -12.85 -3.05
N ASP A 646 -49.37 -13.98 -3.14
CA ASP A 646 -48.82 -15.31 -2.89
C ASP A 646 -48.60 -16.01 -4.24
N LEU A 647 -47.32 -16.17 -4.60
CA LEU A 647 -46.88 -16.73 -5.87
C LEU A 647 -46.22 -18.11 -5.69
N GLU A 648 -46.44 -18.80 -4.56
CA GLU A 648 -45.79 -20.10 -4.28
C GLU A 648 -46.33 -21.24 -5.17
N GLU A 649 -47.62 -21.20 -5.50
CA GLU A 649 -48.28 -22.17 -6.38
C GLU A 649 -49.05 -21.46 -7.52
N PRO A 650 -48.37 -20.86 -8.51
CA PRO A 650 -49.01 -20.03 -9.53
C PRO A 650 -49.80 -20.86 -10.57
N GLY A 651 -49.69 -22.19 -10.54
CA GLY A 651 -50.28 -23.11 -11.52
C GLY A 651 -49.33 -23.46 -12.67
N ASP A 652 -49.80 -24.30 -13.60
CA ASP A 652 -49.02 -24.71 -14.78
C ASP A 652 -49.00 -23.60 -15.84
N PHE A 653 -47.89 -23.50 -16.58
CA PHE A 653 -47.80 -22.57 -17.71
C PHE A 653 -48.66 -23.03 -18.90
N SER A 654 -49.35 -22.09 -19.54
CA SER A 654 -50.17 -22.33 -20.74
C SER A 654 -49.89 -21.26 -21.80
N GLU A 655 -49.55 -21.70 -23.01
CA GLU A 655 -49.29 -20.80 -24.14
C GLU A 655 -50.54 -20.01 -24.56
N GLU A 656 -51.74 -20.59 -24.36
CA GLU A 656 -53.01 -19.90 -24.64
C GLU A 656 -53.24 -18.76 -23.65
N GLU A 657 -53.02 -18.99 -22.35
CA GLU A 657 -53.17 -17.96 -21.30
C GLU A 657 -52.13 -16.85 -21.46
N PHE A 658 -50.90 -17.21 -21.84
CA PHE A 658 -49.85 -16.25 -22.15
C PHE A 658 -50.25 -15.34 -23.32
N GLN A 659 -50.75 -15.91 -24.43
CA GLN A 659 -51.18 -15.10 -25.58
C GLN A 659 -52.36 -14.18 -25.24
N ASP A 660 -53.34 -14.68 -24.47
CA ASP A 660 -54.48 -13.87 -24.01
C ASP A 660 -54.01 -12.68 -23.16
N LEU A 661 -52.98 -12.83 -22.32
CA LEU A 661 -52.38 -11.74 -21.56
C LEU A 661 -51.67 -10.73 -22.46
N ILE A 662 -50.86 -11.19 -23.42
CA ILE A 662 -50.15 -10.31 -24.36
C ILE A 662 -51.14 -9.47 -25.17
N ASP A 663 -52.22 -10.08 -25.66
CA ASP A 663 -53.29 -9.38 -26.39
C ASP A 663 -53.97 -8.30 -25.53
N GLN A 664 -54.16 -8.57 -24.23
CA GLN A 664 -54.71 -7.59 -23.28
C GLN A 664 -53.77 -6.41 -23.03
N LEU A 665 -52.48 -6.67 -22.77
CA LEU A 665 -51.48 -5.62 -22.57
C LEU A 665 -51.34 -4.74 -23.82
N GLN A 666 -51.35 -5.36 -25.01
CA GLN A 666 -51.28 -4.63 -26.27
C GLN A 666 -52.52 -3.77 -26.53
N ALA A 667 -53.72 -4.28 -26.21
CA ALA A 667 -54.95 -3.48 -26.29
C ALA A 667 -54.95 -2.30 -25.31
N GLY A 668 -54.32 -2.45 -24.14
CA GLY A 668 -54.12 -1.37 -23.17
C GLY A 668 -53.21 -0.26 -23.71
N MET A 669 -52.08 -0.65 -24.30
CA MET A 669 -51.11 0.26 -24.94
C MET A 669 -51.72 1.03 -26.13
N ASP A 670 -52.52 0.35 -26.97
CA ASP A 670 -53.21 1.00 -28.09
C ASP A 670 -54.31 1.99 -27.63
N ALA A 671 -54.87 1.80 -26.44
CA ALA A 671 -55.94 2.62 -25.89
C ALA A 671 -55.46 3.89 -25.15
N SER A 672 -54.23 3.89 -24.60
CA SER A 672 -53.67 5.04 -23.88
C SER A 672 -53.28 6.20 -24.81
N GLY A 673 -52.95 5.93 -26.08
CA GLY A 673 -52.90 6.91 -27.18
C GLY A 673 -51.87 8.06 -27.05
N GLU A 674 -51.16 8.15 -25.94
CA GLU A 674 -50.03 9.06 -25.69
C GLU A 674 -48.78 8.18 -25.51
N GLN A 675 -47.78 8.35 -26.38
CA GLN A 675 -46.42 7.87 -26.07
C GLN A 675 -45.89 8.76 -24.95
N SER A 676 -46.19 8.41 -23.69
CA SER A 676 -45.49 8.98 -22.55
C SER A 676 -44.03 8.53 -22.65
N GLU A 677 -43.08 9.48 -22.59
CA GLU A 677 -41.66 9.14 -22.43
C GLU A 677 -41.46 8.63 -20.99
N GLY A 678 -41.70 7.33 -20.78
CA GLY A 678 -41.36 6.64 -19.53
C GLY A 678 -39.84 6.69 -19.27
N ASP A 679 -39.43 6.38 -18.05
CA ASP A 679 -38.01 6.38 -17.67
C ASP A 679 -37.26 5.26 -18.41
N SER A 680 -35.98 5.48 -18.72
CA SER A 680 -35.13 4.43 -19.31
C SER A 680 -34.87 3.32 -18.30
N TYR A 681 -34.90 2.07 -18.75
CA TYR A 681 -34.61 0.90 -17.92
C TYR A 681 -33.17 0.89 -17.38
N ASP A 682 -33.02 0.70 -16.07
CA ASP A 682 -31.74 0.49 -15.39
C ASP A 682 -31.60 -0.96 -14.88
N SER A 683 -30.38 -1.51 -14.93
CA SER A 683 -30.13 -2.89 -14.46
C SER A 683 -30.24 -3.01 -12.93
N PRO A 684 -30.72 -4.15 -12.42
CA PRO A 684 -30.83 -4.40 -10.98
C PRO A 684 -29.44 -4.54 -10.32
N GLU A 685 -29.37 -4.35 -9.01
CA GLU A 685 -28.15 -4.63 -8.24
C GLU A 685 -27.78 -6.11 -8.37
N PRO A 686 -26.48 -6.47 -8.52
CA PRO A 686 -26.05 -7.86 -8.62
C PRO A 686 -26.27 -8.61 -7.30
N VAL A 687 -26.34 -9.95 -7.38
CA VAL A 687 -26.47 -10.81 -6.20
C VAL A 687 -25.09 -11.32 -5.79
N ASP A 688 -24.58 -10.83 -4.65
CA ASP A 688 -23.19 -11.03 -4.17
C ASP A 688 -22.60 -12.43 -4.35
N TYR A 689 -23.34 -13.49 -4.01
CA TYR A 689 -22.80 -14.85 -4.03
C TYR A 689 -22.84 -15.50 -5.42
N ARG A 690 -23.67 -14.97 -6.34
CA ARG A 690 -23.84 -15.47 -7.71
C ARG A 690 -22.73 -15.00 -8.62
N GLY A 691 -22.06 -13.89 -8.28
CA GLY A 691 -20.91 -13.37 -9.02
C GLY A 691 -21.27 -12.92 -10.44
N ASP A 692 -20.23 -12.69 -11.25
CA ASP A 692 -20.37 -12.15 -12.60
C ASP A 692 -20.59 -13.28 -13.62
N PHE A 693 -21.73 -13.24 -14.32
CA PHE A 693 -22.09 -14.18 -15.37
C PHE A 693 -21.95 -13.52 -16.76
N LYS A 694 -21.01 -14.02 -17.58
CA LYS A 694 -20.65 -13.42 -18.89
C LYS A 694 -20.64 -14.47 -20.02
N PRO A 695 -21.80 -15.04 -20.38
CA PRO A 695 -21.90 -16.17 -21.31
C PRO A 695 -21.44 -15.87 -22.75
N GLU A 696 -21.69 -14.68 -23.28
CA GLU A 696 -21.28 -14.27 -24.63
C GLU A 696 -19.75 -14.23 -24.74
N MET A 697 -19.07 -13.62 -23.78
CA MET A 697 -17.61 -13.54 -23.76
C MET A 697 -16.94 -14.92 -23.65
N VAL A 698 -17.50 -15.82 -22.83
CA VAL A 698 -17.00 -17.19 -22.70
C VAL A 698 -17.18 -17.98 -24.02
N GLN A 699 -18.32 -17.83 -24.70
CA GLN A 699 -18.53 -18.43 -26.02
C GLN A 699 -17.57 -17.86 -27.08
N LEU A 700 -17.35 -16.54 -27.07
CA LEU A 700 -16.41 -15.86 -27.97
C LEU A 700 -14.99 -16.39 -27.79
N LEU A 701 -14.51 -16.46 -26.55
CA LEU A 701 -13.18 -17.01 -26.21
C LEU A 701 -13.05 -18.47 -26.64
N THR A 702 -14.08 -19.28 -26.41
CA THR A 702 -14.10 -20.70 -26.78
C THR A 702 -14.03 -20.87 -28.30
N ARG A 703 -14.77 -20.07 -29.08
CA ARG A 703 -14.72 -20.09 -30.56
C ARG A 703 -13.36 -19.64 -31.08
N LEU A 704 -12.77 -18.58 -30.52
CA LEU A 704 -11.43 -18.10 -30.91
C LEU A 704 -10.33 -19.15 -30.63
N GLN A 705 -10.41 -19.87 -29.50
CA GLN A 705 -9.47 -20.95 -29.17
C GLN A 705 -9.64 -22.16 -30.10
N ALA A 706 -10.88 -22.49 -30.50
CA ALA A 706 -11.17 -23.57 -31.44
C ALA A 706 -10.62 -23.26 -32.85
N ASP A 707 -10.78 -22.02 -33.33
CA ASP A 707 -10.28 -21.55 -34.63
C ASP A 707 -8.74 -21.53 -34.68
N ALA A 708 -8.06 -21.21 -33.57
CA ALA A 708 -6.60 -21.29 -33.48
C ALA A 708 -6.06 -22.73 -33.58
N GLY A 709 -6.88 -23.73 -33.24
CA GLY A 709 -6.50 -25.15 -33.24
C GLY A 709 -6.72 -25.89 -34.57
N GLN A 710 -7.58 -25.39 -35.46
CA GLN A 710 -7.87 -26.02 -36.76
C GLN A 710 -7.13 -25.31 -37.91
N GLN A 711 -6.19 -26.00 -38.58
CA GLN A 711 -5.58 -25.54 -39.85
C GLN A 711 -6.55 -25.60 -41.07
N GLY A 712 -7.85 -25.40 -40.87
CA GLY A 712 -8.89 -25.64 -41.89
C GLY A 712 -9.88 -24.49 -42.06
N GLU A 713 -9.90 -23.92 -43.28
CA GLU A 713 -10.97 -23.16 -43.97
C GLU A 713 -11.72 -21.98 -43.30
N GLY A 714 -11.50 -21.65 -42.02
CA GLY A 714 -12.02 -20.41 -41.40
C GLY A 714 -11.09 -19.19 -41.61
N GLN A 715 -11.64 -18.03 -41.94
CA GLN A 715 -10.87 -16.77 -41.91
C GLN A 715 -10.70 -16.33 -40.44
N PRO A 716 -9.46 -16.10 -39.94
CA PRO A 716 -9.26 -15.63 -38.57
C PRO A 716 -9.86 -14.24 -38.40
N LEU A 717 -10.57 -14.03 -37.28
CA LEU A 717 -11.22 -12.76 -36.96
C LEU A 717 -10.22 -11.61 -36.91
N THR A 718 -10.55 -10.48 -37.55
CA THR A 718 -9.70 -9.30 -37.51
C THR A 718 -9.80 -8.55 -36.18
N LYS A 719 -8.74 -7.81 -35.81
CA LYS A 719 -8.76 -6.99 -34.59
C LYS A 719 -9.91 -5.97 -34.61
N GLU A 720 -10.15 -5.37 -35.77
CA GLU A 720 -11.24 -4.41 -35.99
C GLU A 720 -12.61 -5.09 -35.83
N GLN A 721 -12.78 -6.32 -36.34
CA GLN A 721 -13.99 -7.12 -36.10
C GLN A 721 -14.17 -7.50 -34.63
N LEU A 722 -13.09 -7.83 -33.92
CA LEU A 722 -13.16 -8.14 -32.49
C LEU A 722 -13.52 -6.90 -31.67
N GLU A 723 -12.91 -5.75 -31.96
CA GLU A 723 -13.26 -4.47 -31.32
C GLU A 723 -14.73 -4.10 -31.57
N GLN A 724 -15.24 -4.34 -32.79
CA GLN A 724 -16.65 -4.12 -33.11
C GLN A 724 -17.58 -5.07 -32.34
N LEU A 725 -17.26 -6.37 -32.26
CA LEU A 725 -18.05 -7.34 -31.49
C LEU A 725 -18.10 -7.00 -30.00
N LEU A 726 -16.98 -6.55 -29.42
CA LEU A 726 -16.93 -6.14 -28.01
C LEU A 726 -17.72 -4.85 -27.77
N GLN A 727 -17.75 -3.93 -28.74
CA GLN A 727 -18.54 -2.71 -28.63
C GLN A 727 -20.06 -2.96 -28.78
N GLU A 728 -20.46 -4.04 -29.45
CA GLU A 728 -21.87 -4.44 -29.64
C GLU A 728 -22.38 -5.42 -28.56
N SER A 729 -21.52 -5.84 -27.62
CA SER A 729 -21.87 -6.81 -26.56
C SER A 729 -22.66 -6.15 -25.43
N ALA A 730 -23.85 -6.69 -25.16
CA ALA A 730 -24.72 -6.20 -24.10
C ALA A 730 -24.10 -6.35 -22.69
N GLU A 731 -23.23 -7.35 -22.50
CA GLU A 731 -22.51 -7.58 -21.23
C GLU A 731 -21.57 -6.43 -20.88
N LEU A 732 -20.97 -5.81 -21.89
CA LEU A 732 -19.91 -4.81 -21.73
C LEU A 732 -20.45 -3.38 -21.68
N GLU A 733 -21.62 -3.14 -22.26
CA GLU A 733 -22.35 -1.87 -22.13
C GLU A 733 -22.72 -1.56 -20.68
N MET A 734 -23.03 -2.60 -19.88
CA MET A 734 -23.42 -2.47 -18.46
C MET A 734 -22.28 -2.02 -17.54
N ASP A 735 -21.05 -2.47 -17.80
CA ASP A 735 -19.89 -2.13 -16.98
C ASP A 735 -19.37 -0.69 -17.26
N ALA A 736 -19.70 -0.11 -18.42
CA ALA A 736 -19.24 1.22 -18.83
C ALA A 736 -19.85 2.37 -18.01
N GLU A 737 -21.02 2.17 -17.41
CA GLU A 737 -21.71 3.18 -16.58
C GLU A 737 -21.07 3.38 -15.20
N GLN A 738 -20.28 2.41 -14.72
CA GLN A 738 -19.60 2.47 -13.41
C GLN A 738 -18.22 3.17 -13.43
N GLY A 739 -17.74 3.58 -14.61
CA GLY A 739 -16.60 4.49 -14.77
C GLY A 739 -15.35 3.89 -15.42
N GLU A 740 -14.88 4.56 -16.48
CA GLU A 740 -13.59 4.40 -17.20
C GLU A 740 -13.40 3.17 -18.11
N ILE A 741 -14.28 2.93 -19.10
CA ILE A 741 -14.01 1.89 -20.14
C ILE A 741 -13.79 2.45 -21.57
N ASP A 742 -14.25 3.66 -21.88
CA ASP A 742 -14.21 4.21 -23.25
C ASP A 742 -12.80 4.41 -23.87
N SER A 743 -11.73 4.35 -23.08
CA SER A 743 -10.36 4.61 -23.57
C SER A 743 -9.48 3.37 -23.81
N ASN A 744 -9.93 2.15 -23.46
CA ASN A 744 -9.08 0.96 -23.44
C ASN A 744 -9.61 -0.27 -24.20
N MET A 745 -10.70 -0.17 -24.98
CA MET A 745 -11.27 -1.28 -25.78
C MET A 745 -10.22 -1.96 -26.69
N THR A 746 -9.29 -1.17 -27.24
CA THR A 746 -8.19 -1.65 -28.09
C THR A 746 -7.14 -2.48 -27.34
N MET A 747 -6.82 -2.12 -26.09
CA MET A 747 -5.92 -2.92 -25.24
C MET A 747 -6.63 -4.19 -24.77
N PHE A 748 -7.94 -4.10 -24.53
CA PHE A 748 -8.76 -5.23 -24.16
C PHE A 748 -8.87 -6.29 -25.26
N ALA A 749 -9.19 -5.89 -26.50
CA ALA A 749 -9.19 -6.78 -27.65
C ALA A 749 -7.82 -7.46 -27.88
N GLN A 750 -6.71 -6.74 -27.61
CA GLN A 750 -5.35 -7.29 -27.68
C GLN A 750 -5.06 -8.32 -26.59
N ASN A 751 -5.55 -8.11 -25.37
CA ASN A 751 -5.40 -9.05 -24.26
C ASN A 751 -6.22 -10.33 -24.50
N ILE A 752 -7.44 -10.21 -25.03
CA ILE A 752 -8.28 -11.35 -25.46
C ILE A 752 -7.58 -12.17 -26.53
N MET A 753 -7.08 -11.55 -27.60
CA MET A 753 -6.37 -12.26 -28.67
C MET A 753 -5.12 -12.98 -28.15
N LYS A 754 -4.41 -12.37 -27.18
CA LYS A 754 -3.25 -12.98 -26.53
C LYS A 754 -3.62 -14.20 -25.68
N GLU A 755 -4.76 -14.16 -24.97
CA GLU A 755 -5.24 -15.30 -24.17
C GLU A 755 -5.84 -16.41 -25.03
N ALA A 756 -6.49 -16.06 -26.15
CA ALA A 756 -7.02 -17.00 -27.13
C ALA A 756 -5.93 -17.64 -28.03
N GLY A 757 -4.70 -17.11 -28.01
CA GLY A 757 -3.57 -17.67 -28.76
C GLY A 757 -3.53 -17.34 -30.25
N THR A 758 -4.29 -16.32 -30.71
CA THR A 758 -4.33 -15.90 -32.12
C THR A 758 -3.30 -14.78 -32.42
N PRO A 759 -2.51 -14.88 -33.50
CA PRO A 759 -1.62 -13.79 -33.93
C PRO A 759 -2.44 -12.68 -34.62
N PRO A 760 -2.14 -11.38 -34.40
CA PRO A 760 -2.94 -10.28 -34.93
C PRO A 760 -2.89 -10.20 -36.47
N PRO A 761 -4.03 -10.00 -37.17
CA PRO A 761 -4.09 -10.01 -38.62
C PRO A 761 -3.87 -8.61 -39.21
N SER A 762 -2.67 -8.38 -39.75
CA SER A 762 -2.40 -7.45 -40.86
C SER A 762 -0.97 -7.67 -41.38
N SER A 763 -0.82 -8.63 -42.30
CA SER A 763 0.41 -8.73 -43.10
C SER A 763 0.07 -9.15 -44.52
N GLN A 764 -0.44 -8.20 -45.31
CA GLN A 764 -0.46 -8.35 -46.77
C GLN A 764 0.94 -8.10 -47.35
N PRO A 765 1.34 -8.85 -48.39
CA PRO A 765 2.72 -8.93 -48.85
C PRO A 765 3.03 -7.78 -49.81
N GLY A 766 3.95 -6.90 -49.44
CA GLY A 766 4.49 -5.88 -50.34
C GLY A 766 4.30 -4.43 -49.92
N GLN A 767 3.56 -4.15 -48.85
CA GLN A 767 3.74 -2.94 -48.05
C GLN A 767 4.50 -3.33 -46.79
N GLY A 768 5.83 -3.17 -46.84
CA GLY A 768 6.69 -3.54 -45.72
C GLY A 768 6.51 -2.60 -44.54
N TYR A 769 5.64 -2.97 -43.58
CA TYR A 769 6.08 -2.96 -42.18
C TYR A 769 7.03 -4.16 -42.00
N GLY A 770 8.19 -4.06 -42.67
CA GLY A 770 9.40 -4.67 -42.16
C GLY A 770 9.81 -3.94 -40.88
N PRO A 771 10.73 -4.51 -40.08
CA PRO A 771 11.14 -3.93 -38.82
C PRO A 771 11.46 -2.45 -39.03
N LEU A 772 10.91 -1.58 -38.17
CA LEU A 772 11.22 -0.14 -38.14
C LEU A 772 12.75 0.03 -38.20
N LEU A 773 13.25 0.24 -39.42
CA LEU A 773 14.61 0.62 -39.72
C LEU A 773 14.54 2.08 -40.10
N HIS A 774 14.77 2.91 -39.10
CA HIS A 774 15.69 4.03 -39.24
C HIS A 774 16.43 4.14 -37.90
N ASP A 775 17.50 3.36 -37.77
CA ASP A 775 18.89 3.80 -37.99
C ASP A 775 19.38 4.78 -36.91
N ASP A 776 19.84 4.25 -35.78
CA ASP A 776 21.27 3.96 -35.64
C ASP A 776 21.46 3.07 -34.39
N ASP A 777 21.56 1.76 -34.62
CA ASP A 777 22.65 0.93 -34.09
C ASP A 777 22.71 -0.37 -34.92
N ASN A 778 23.23 -0.22 -36.15
CA ASN A 778 23.64 -1.29 -37.05
C ASN A 778 24.53 -2.32 -36.32
N GLY A 779 23.92 -3.37 -35.79
CA GLY A 779 24.65 -4.58 -35.49
C GLY A 779 23.67 -5.73 -35.51
N GLY A 780 23.90 -6.66 -36.42
CA GLY A 780 23.31 -7.99 -36.31
C GLY A 780 24.03 -8.80 -35.23
N GLU A 781 23.98 -10.11 -35.38
CA GLU A 781 24.71 -11.05 -34.54
C GLU A 781 26.18 -10.67 -34.39
N LEU A 782 26.68 -10.72 -33.15
CA LEU A 782 28.08 -10.47 -32.85
C LEU A 782 28.90 -11.77 -32.87
N GLU A 783 30.13 -11.66 -33.33
CA GLU A 783 31.10 -12.75 -33.34
C GLU A 783 32.18 -12.54 -32.27
N ALA A 784 32.34 -13.53 -31.40
CA ALA A 784 33.43 -13.59 -30.44
C ALA A 784 34.76 -13.89 -31.18
N LYS A 785 35.47 -12.84 -31.60
CA LYS A 785 36.74 -12.94 -32.35
C LYS A 785 37.99 -12.95 -31.45
N GLU A 786 37.86 -12.44 -30.23
CA GLU A 786 38.97 -12.31 -29.28
C GLU A 786 39.00 -13.50 -28.29
N PRO A 787 40.18 -13.96 -27.86
CA PRO A 787 40.26 -15.00 -26.82
C PRO A 787 39.58 -14.55 -25.53
N GLN A 788 38.93 -15.48 -24.82
CA GLN A 788 38.13 -15.20 -23.61
C GLN A 788 36.92 -14.26 -23.86
N THR A 789 36.39 -14.24 -25.08
CA THR A 789 35.12 -13.58 -25.38
C THR A 789 34.04 -14.61 -25.74
N TYR A 790 32.82 -14.36 -25.28
CA TYR A 790 31.68 -15.27 -25.42
C TYR A 790 30.47 -14.50 -25.91
N ALA A 791 29.75 -15.05 -26.88
CA ALA A 791 28.50 -14.47 -27.38
C ALA A 791 27.31 -15.09 -26.64
N TYR A 792 26.40 -14.23 -26.18
CA TYR A 792 25.16 -14.61 -25.52
C TYR A 792 23.96 -13.96 -26.20
N ASP A 793 22.85 -14.66 -26.13
CA ASP A 793 21.57 -14.17 -26.59
C ASP A 793 21.01 -13.15 -25.58
N GLU A 794 20.28 -12.16 -26.08
CA GLU A 794 19.55 -11.19 -25.25
C GLU A 794 18.06 -11.36 -25.48
N TRP A 795 17.29 -11.36 -24.40
CA TRP A 795 15.85 -11.48 -24.51
C TRP A 795 15.24 -10.14 -24.91
N ASP A 796 14.47 -10.13 -26.00
CA ASP A 796 13.66 -8.99 -26.38
C ASP A 796 12.22 -9.20 -25.91
N PHE A 797 11.85 -8.53 -24.82
CA PHE A 797 10.51 -8.66 -24.25
C PHE A 797 9.41 -8.11 -25.17
N ARG A 798 9.75 -7.18 -26.09
CA ARG A 798 8.79 -6.61 -27.04
C ARG A 798 8.49 -7.59 -28.17
N ALA A 799 9.49 -8.34 -28.61
CA ALA A 799 9.34 -9.37 -29.62
C ALA A 799 8.95 -10.74 -29.04
N ALA A 800 9.00 -10.91 -27.71
CA ALA A 800 8.86 -12.18 -27.01
C ALA A 800 9.78 -13.29 -27.58
N ASP A 801 10.97 -12.91 -28.02
CA ASP A 801 11.96 -13.81 -28.62
C ASP A 801 13.40 -13.36 -28.31
N TYR A 802 14.36 -14.25 -28.52
CA TYR A 802 15.77 -13.97 -28.32
C TYR A 802 16.40 -13.27 -29.53
N LYS A 803 17.20 -12.24 -29.26
CA LYS A 803 18.18 -11.74 -30.23
C LYS A 803 19.40 -12.65 -30.19
N PRO A 804 19.66 -13.43 -31.25
CA PRO A 804 20.77 -14.36 -31.27
C PRO A 804 22.10 -13.61 -31.20
N ARG A 805 23.01 -14.10 -30.35
CA ARG A 805 24.41 -13.64 -30.24
C ARG A 805 24.54 -12.13 -30.13
N TRP A 806 23.63 -11.51 -29.38
CA TRP A 806 23.49 -10.06 -29.33
C TRP A 806 24.51 -9.40 -28.41
N CYS A 807 24.94 -10.09 -27.36
CA CYS A 807 25.85 -9.57 -26.34
C CYS A 807 27.20 -10.31 -26.36
N ILE A 808 28.30 -9.57 -26.30
CA ILE A 808 29.66 -10.12 -26.12
C ILE A 808 30.11 -9.89 -24.69
N VAL A 809 30.35 -11.00 -23.98
CA VAL A 809 30.97 -11.02 -22.66
C VAL A 809 32.47 -11.24 -22.80
N LYS A 810 33.29 -10.35 -22.24
CA LYS A 810 34.76 -10.44 -22.21
C LYS A 810 35.22 -10.80 -20.81
N GLU A 811 35.73 -12.03 -20.66
CA GLU A 811 36.25 -12.52 -19.38
C GLU A 811 37.69 -12.01 -19.16
N LYS A 812 37.95 -11.38 -18.01
CA LYS A 812 39.27 -10.84 -17.63
C LYS A 812 39.59 -11.19 -16.18
N VAL A 813 40.82 -11.58 -15.89
CA VAL A 813 41.28 -11.78 -14.51
C VAL A 813 41.64 -10.43 -13.88
N VAL A 814 41.16 -10.17 -12.67
CA VAL A 814 41.47 -8.92 -11.94
C VAL A 814 42.97 -8.83 -11.62
N GLU A 815 43.54 -7.63 -11.70
CA GLU A 815 44.95 -7.38 -11.35
C GLU A 815 45.23 -7.60 -9.85
N GLU A 816 46.47 -7.95 -9.51
CA GLU A 816 46.87 -8.14 -8.12
C GLU A 816 47.25 -6.80 -7.46
N GLY A 817 46.57 -6.45 -6.37
CA GLY A 817 46.86 -5.29 -5.52
C GLY A 817 47.65 -5.59 -4.24
N ASP A 818 47.37 -4.81 -3.21
CA ASP A 818 48.01 -4.96 -1.90
C ASP A 818 47.29 -6.01 -1.04
N LEU A 819 48.05 -6.73 -0.24
CA LEU A 819 47.55 -7.73 0.71
C LEU A 819 47.00 -7.07 1.99
N ASN A 820 47.41 -5.82 2.28
CA ASN A 820 47.04 -5.12 3.50
C ASN A 820 45.53 -4.94 3.62
N PHE A 821 44.83 -4.60 2.53
CA PHE A 821 43.38 -4.39 2.54
C PHE A 821 42.63 -5.60 3.11
N TYR A 822 42.85 -6.81 2.56
CA TYR A 822 42.17 -8.03 3.02
C TYR A 822 42.43 -8.33 4.50
N ASN A 823 43.69 -8.19 4.93
CA ASN A 823 44.06 -8.44 6.32
C ASN A 823 43.48 -7.39 7.27
N ASP A 824 43.44 -6.13 6.85
CA ASP A 824 42.92 -5.04 7.66
C ASP A 824 41.39 -5.08 7.72
N SER A 825 40.69 -5.51 6.67
CA SER A 825 39.25 -5.82 6.71
C SER A 825 38.95 -6.90 7.76
N LEU A 826 39.70 -8.02 7.75
CA LEU A 826 39.50 -9.07 8.76
C LEU A 826 39.83 -8.59 10.18
N LYS A 827 40.84 -7.73 10.36
CA LYS A 827 41.16 -7.14 11.67
C LYS A 827 40.05 -6.20 12.14
N ASN A 828 39.56 -5.32 11.28
CA ASN A 828 38.51 -4.34 11.60
C ASN A 828 37.22 -5.06 12.06
N TYR A 829 36.91 -6.22 11.49
CA TYR A 829 35.75 -7.03 11.85
C TYR A 829 36.11 -8.31 12.62
N THR A 830 37.20 -8.32 13.41
CA THR A 830 37.70 -9.55 14.09
C THR A 830 36.62 -10.27 14.91
N ALA A 831 35.82 -9.52 15.67
CA ALA A 831 34.75 -10.08 16.50
C ALA A 831 33.66 -10.75 15.64
N LEU A 832 33.24 -10.07 14.57
CA LEU A 832 32.23 -10.56 13.63
C LEU A 832 32.76 -11.77 12.83
N ALA A 833 33.97 -11.72 12.30
CA ALA A 833 34.60 -12.83 11.59
C ALA A 833 34.71 -14.10 12.46
N THR A 834 35.05 -13.94 13.75
CA THR A 834 35.10 -15.06 14.71
C THR A 834 33.71 -15.61 15.01
N HIS A 835 32.71 -14.73 15.14
CA HIS A 835 31.32 -15.12 15.36
C HIS A 835 30.75 -15.89 14.18
N ILE A 836 30.92 -15.36 12.97
CA ILE A 836 30.53 -16.00 11.70
C ILE A 836 31.17 -17.38 11.62
N LYS A 837 32.49 -17.48 11.79
CA LYS A 837 33.21 -18.76 11.74
C LYS A 837 32.62 -19.80 12.71
N ARG A 838 32.39 -19.44 13.98
CA ARG A 838 31.77 -20.34 14.97
C ARG A 838 30.36 -20.76 14.55
N GLN A 839 29.56 -19.83 14.04
CA GLN A 839 28.21 -20.14 13.58
C GLN A 839 28.22 -21.09 12.39
N PHE A 840 29.17 -20.95 11.47
CA PHE A 840 29.31 -21.82 10.32
C PHE A 840 29.87 -23.21 10.66
N GLU A 841 30.76 -23.31 11.64
CA GLU A 841 31.21 -24.58 12.21
C GLU A 841 30.05 -25.38 12.84
N LEU A 842 29.04 -24.72 13.41
CA LEU A 842 27.84 -25.37 13.97
C LEU A 842 26.88 -25.93 12.90
N ILE A 843 27.00 -25.46 11.64
CA ILE A 843 26.13 -25.89 10.54
C ILE A 843 26.61 -27.23 9.95
N MET A 844 27.83 -27.69 10.23
CA MET A 844 28.27 -29.03 9.81
C MET A 844 27.42 -30.12 10.50
N PRO A 845 26.51 -30.83 9.79
CA PRO A 845 25.71 -31.87 10.39
C PRO A 845 26.39 -33.23 10.19
N GLU A 846 26.80 -33.89 11.27
CA GLU A 846 27.03 -35.35 11.28
C GLU A 846 25.69 -36.12 11.40
N SER A 847 24.62 -35.73 10.68
CA SER A 847 23.29 -36.35 10.83
C SER A 847 22.93 -37.31 9.69
N PHE A 848 22.61 -38.54 10.07
CA PHE A 848 22.13 -39.61 9.21
C PHE A 848 20.68 -39.34 8.75
N ARG A 849 20.39 -39.22 7.44
CA ARG A 849 19.03 -39.05 6.91
C ARG A 849 18.39 -40.42 6.62
N LYS A 850 17.17 -40.65 7.10
CA LYS A 850 16.37 -41.85 6.77
C LYS A 850 15.66 -41.66 5.42
N ILE A 851 15.80 -42.63 4.53
CA ILE A 851 15.11 -42.70 3.23
C ILE A 851 14.06 -43.81 3.33
N TYR A 852 12.80 -43.49 3.05
CA TYR A 852 11.63 -44.37 3.19
C TYR A 852 11.17 -44.93 1.85
N ARG A 853 10.22 -45.88 1.87
CA ARG A 853 9.62 -46.54 0.69
C ARG A 853 10.66 -47.20 -0.23
N LEU A 854 11.47 -48.06 0.36
CA LEU A 854 12.44 -48.90 -0.34
C LEU A 854 11.97 -50.35 -0.38
N VAL A 855 12.38 -51.07 -1.42
CA VAL A 855 12.11 -52.52 -1.57
C VAL A 855 12.92 -53.33 -0.54
N ASP A 856 14.04 -52.79 -0.06
CA ASP A 856 14.90 -53.37 0.97
C ASP A 856 15.52 -52.25 1.82
N GLY A 857 15.79 -52.50 3.10
CA GLY A 857 16.27 -51.48 4.04
C GLY A 857 16.58 -52.02 5.43
N GLU A 858 16.99 -51.13 6.33
CA GLU A 858 17.35 -51.45 7.72
C GLU A 858 16.15 -51.91 8.55
N ASP A 859 14.98 -51.32 8.32
CA ASP A 859 13.76 -51.61 9.08
C ASP A 859 12.51 -51.27 8.26
N ILE A 860 11.34 -51.73 8.73
CA ILE A 860 10.06 -51.61 8.03
C ILE A 860 9.45 -50.21 8.25
N ASP A 861 8.95 -49.60 7.18
CA ASP A 861 8.05 -48.45 7.24
C ASP A 861 6.64 -48.95 7.54
N LEU A 862 6.19 -48.75 8.78
CA LEU A 862 4.89 -49.19 9.27
C LEU A 862 3.72 -48.65 8.44
N ASN A 863 3.82 -47.44 7.90
CA ASN A 863 2.74 -46.84 7.12
C ASN A 863 2.64 -47.50 5.73
N ALA A 864 3.78 -47.66 5.05
CA ALA A 864 3.83 -48.35 3.75
C ALA A 864 3.41 -49.83 3.88
N ALA A 865 3.77 -50.49 4.97
CA ALA A 865 3.35 -51.86 5.25
C ALA A 865 1.84 -51.98 5.53
N LEU A 866 1.23 -50.98 6.19
CA LEU A 866 -0.22 -50.92 6.41
C LEU A 866 -0.98 -50.66 5.10
N GLU A 867 -0.50 -49.75 4.25
CA GLU A 867 -1.05 -49.50 2.91
C GLU A 867 -1.02 -50.77 2.07
N ALA A 868 0.14 -51.43 1.97
CA ALA A 868 0.28 -52.70 1.27
C ALA A 868 -0.65 -53.80 1.82
N TRP A 869 -0.89 -53.82 3.13
CA TRP A 869 -1.81 -54.78 3.75
C TRP A 869 -3.28 -54.48 3.47
N CYS A 870 -3.66 -53.20 3.38
CA CYS A 870 -4.97 -52.75 2.94
C CYS A 870 -5.21 -53.13 1.47
N ASP A 871 -4.23 -52.90 0.59
CA ASP A 871 -4.30 -53.24 -0.84
C ASP A 871 -4.49 -54.74 -1.05
N LEU A 872 -3.74 -55.57 -0.29
CA LEU A 872 -3.91 -57.02 -0.26
C LEU A 872 -5.32 -57.44 0.18
N ARG A 873 -5.95 -56.72 1.11
CA ARG A 873 -7.33 -56.98 1.51
C ARG A 873 -8.35 -56.54 0.46
N MET A 874 -8.01 -55.60 -0.41
CA MET A 874 -8.86 -55.11 -1.50
C MET A 874 -8.64 -55.86 -2.84
N ASN A 875 -7.83 -56.93 -2.85
CA ASN A 875 -7.42 -57.65 -4.07
C ASN A 875 -6.73 -56.75 -5.14
N VAL A 876 -6.09 -55.67 -4.70
CA VAL A 876 -5.24 -54.81 -5.52
C VAL A 876 -3.78 -55.25 -5.32
N PRO A 877 -2.95 -55.31 -6.37
CA PRO A 877 -1.52 -55.64 -6.20
C PRO A 877 -0.83 -54.56 -5.34
N PRO A 878 -0.25 -54.93 -4.18
CA PRO A 878 0.33 -53.97 -3.24
C PRO A 878 1.71 -53.46 -3.71
N ASP A 879 2.11 -52.28 -3.23
CA ASP A 879 3.48 -51.78 -3.41
C ASP A 879 4.47 -52.59 -2.56
N GLU A 880 5.59 -53.01 -3.16
CA GLU A 880 6.64 -53.81 -2.52
C GLU A 880 7.62 -52.94 -1.68
N LYS A 881 7.49 -51.61 -1.76
CA LYS A 881 8.40 -50.64 -1.14
C LYS A 881 8.08 -50.36 0.34
N ILE A 882 8.29 -51.35 1.21
CA ILE A 882 7.90 -51.28 2.63
C ILE A 882 9.04 -50.99 3.62
N TYR A 883 10.26 -50.68 3.19
CA TYR A 883 11.45 -50.51 4.06
C TYR A 883 12.05 -49.09 4.06
N TRP A 884 12.94 -48.79 5.02
CA TRP A 884 13.73 -47.54 5.08
C TRP A 884 15.22 -47.77 5.44
N HIS A 885 16.12 -46.85 5.06
CA HIS A 885 17.59 -46.94 5.31
C HIS A 885 18.21 -45.59 5.75
N ARG A 886 19.33 -45.55 6.50
CA ARG A 886 20.06 -44.33 6.90
C ARG A 886 21.24 -44.04 5.96
N ASN A 887 21.24 -42.87 5.31
CA ASN A 887 22.36 -42.42 4.48
C ASN A 887 23.14 -41.27 5.14
N ARG A 888 24.48 -41.29 5.07
CA ARG A 888 25.37 -40.20 5.49
C ARG A 888 25.42 -39.17 4.35
N ALA A 889 24.74 -38.05 4.49
CA ALA A 889 24.80 -36.98 3.50
C ALA A 889 26.07 -36.13 3.73
N ARG A 890 26.96 -36.09 2.74
CA ARG A 890 28.01 -35.05 2.65
C ARG A 890 27.34 -33.77 2.14
N ARG A 891 27.71 -32.61 2.71
CA ARG A 891 27.37 -31.29 2.18
C ARG A 891 28.08 -31.12 0.83
N ASP A 892 27.31 -30.87 -0.22
CA ASP A 892 27.77 -30.80 -1.61
C ASP A 892 27.12 -29.59 -2.30
N VAL A 893 27.65 -28.40 -2.00
CA VAL A 893 27.13 -27.10 -2.43
C VAL A 893 28.16 -26.38 -3.29
N ALA A 894 27.74 -25.84 -4.43
CA ALA A 894 28.52 -24.94 -5.28
C ALA A 894 27.85 -23.56 -5.41
N VAL A 895 28.58 -22.48 -5.11
CA VAL A 895 28.00 -21.12 -5.11
C VAL A 895 28.82 -20.14 -5.94
N VAL A 896 28.15 -19.27 -6.70
CA VAL A 896 28.79 -18.14 -7.36
C VAL A 896 28.29 -16.82 -6.80
N PHE A 897 29.21 -15.94 -6.44
CA PHE A 897 28.93 -14.55 -6.08
C PHE A 897 29.29 -13.66 -7.27
N LEU A 898 28.29 -12.91 -7.76
CA LEU A 898 28.40 -11.96 -8.85
C LEU A 898 28.24 -10.54 -8.29
N LEU A 899 29.34 -9.81 -8.24
CA LEU A 899 29.44 -8.44 -7.71
C LEU A 899 29.24 -7.43 -8.84
N ASP A 900 28.36 -6.46 -8.63
CA ASP A 900 28.21 -5.33 -9.53
C ASP A 900 29.42 -4.39 -9.39
N MET A 901 30.14 -4.15 -10.48
CA MET A 901 31.29 -3.23 -10.50
C MET A 901 30.97 -1.99 -11.34
N SER A 902 29.69 -1.63 -11.50
CA SER A 902 29.26 -0.44 -12.25
C SER A 902 29.54 0.88 -11.52
N ALA A 903 29.36 2.00 -12.23
CA ALA A 903 29.64 3.35 -11.77
C ALA A 903 28.80 3.77 -10.56
N SER A 904 27.61 3.22 -10.37
CA SER A 904 26.73 3.54 -9.25
C SER A 904 27.28 3.01 -7.92
N THR A 905 28.09 1.94 -7.95
CA THR A 905 28.84 1.47 -6.77
C THR A 905 29.97 2.43 -6.32
N ALA A 906 30.25 3.48 -7.09
CA ALA A 906 31.16 4.57 -6.71
C ALA A 906 30.52 5.63 -5.79
N GLU A 907 29.20 5.55 -5.55
CA GLU A 907 28.47 6.49 -4.71
C GLU A 907 29.06 6.53 -3.29
N ALA A 908 29.23 7.74 -2.77
CA ALA A 908 29.72 7.98 -1.42
C ALA A 908 28.59 7.74 -0.42
N ILE A 909 28.83 6.89 0.56
CA ILE A 909 27.85 6.62 1.62
C ILE A 909 27.81 7.85 2.53
N ASP A 910 26.65 8.51 2.61
CA ASP A 910 26.44 9.68 3.47
C ASP A 910 26.55 9.25 4.94
N GLU A 911 27.47 9.86 5.69
CA GLU A 911 27.69 9.55 7.10
C GLU A 911 26.54 10.13 7.94
N GLY A 912 25.38 9.47 7.93
CA GLY A 912 24.22 9.79 8.78
C GLY A 912 24.45 9.55 10.28
N ARG A 913 25.69 9.32 10.73
CA ARG A 913 26.07 9.23 12.15
C ARG A 913 27.40 9.94 12.38
N GLN A 914 27.33 10.94 13.27
CA GLN A 914 28.41 11.81 13.77
C GLN A 914 28.93 12.88 12.80
N VAL A 915 28.17 13.98 12.70
CA VAL A 915 28.81 15.29 12.53
C VAL A 915 29.49 15.62 13.87
N VAL A 916 30.78 15.31 14.00
CA VAL A 916 31.64 16.07 14.91
C VAL A 916 31.86 17.41 14.21
N ASP A 917 31.37 18.49 14.82
CA ASP A 917 31.51 19.85 14.30
C ASP A 917 32.99 20.27 14.28
N ASP A 918 33.67 20.01 13.17
CA ASP A 918 35.11 20.23 13.02
C ASP A 918 35.46 21.70 12.65
N ARG A 919 34.57 22.65 13.00
CA ARG A 919 34.76 24.09 12.72
C ARG A 919 35.39 24.88 13.87
N ASP A 920 35.31 24.36 15.10
CA ASP A 920 35.84 25.05 16.28
C ASP A 920 37.19 24.47 16.71
N ALA A 921 38.16 25.35 16.93
CA ALA A 921 39.47 24.96 17.44
C ALA A 921 39.35 24.57 18.93
N PRO A 922 39.88 23.42 19.37
CA PRO A 922 39.83 23.01 20.78
C PRO A 922 40.58 23.99 21.69
N ASP A 923 40.05 24.26 22.88
CA ASP A 923 40.64 25.17 23.88
C ASP A 923 41.89 24.60 24.57
N ASP A 924 42.12 23.28 24.50
CA ASP A 924 43.30 22.63 25.08
C ASP A 924 44.55 22.81 24.21
N PRO A 925 45.71 23.26 24.74
CA PRO A 925 46.91 23.54 23.95
C PRO A 925 47.50 22.31 23.24
N VAL A 926 47.30 21.10 23.77
CA VAL A 926 47.82 19.86 23.17
C VAL A 926 46.89 19.39 22.05
N GLU A 927 45.58 19.42 22.27
CA GLU A 927 44.59 19.15 21.22
C GLU A 927 44.61 20.22 20.11
N TYR A 928 44.83 21.49 20.44
CA TYR A 928 45.02 22.57 19.49
C TYR A 928 46.24 22.33 18.59
N MET A 929 47.35 21.84 19.15
CA MET A 929 48.54 21.47 18.39
C MET A 929 48.32 20.24 17.50
N VAL A 930 47.50 19.28 17.94
CA VAL A 930 47.08 18.13 17.14
C VAL A 930 46.13 18.54 16.01
N TRP A 931 45.17 19.43 16.30
CA TRP A 931 44.24 20.03 15.33
C TRP A 931 44.97 20.88 14.28
N LEU A 932 45.97 21.67 14.69
CA LEU A 932 46.85 22.43 13.78
C LEU A 932 47.75 21.53 12.93
N ARG A 933 48.24 20.42 13.49
CA ARG A 933 49.06 19.45 12.76
C ARG A 933 48.23 18.72 11.71
N ARG A 934 46.98 18.33 12.04
CA ARG A 934 45.99 17.77 11.11
C ARG A 934 45.65 18.72 9.96
N ARG A 935 45.62 20.04 10.19
CA ARG A 935 45.37 21.05 9.15
C ARG A 935 46.57 21.38 8.26
N ARG A 936 47.81 21.28 8.75
CA ARG A 936 49.02 21.62 7.96
C ARG A 936 49.49 20.53 7.01
N GLU A 937 49.06 19.28 7.20
CA GLU A 937 49.51 18.15 6.36
C GLU A 937 48.71 17.96 5.06
N GLY A 938 47.76 18.83 4.72
CA GLY A 938 47.30 19.01 3.34
C GLY A 938 46.71 17.78 2.62
N LEU A 939 46.27 16.76 3.35
CA LEU A 939 45.60 15.57 2.82
C LEU A 939 44.36 15.25 3.66
N VAL A 940 43.41 16.18 3.69
CA VAL A 940 42.03 15.84 4.03
C VAL A 940 41.42 15.16 2.80
N ARG A 941 41.69 13.87 2.61
CA ARG A 941 40.69 13.03 1.95
C ARG A 941 39.57 12.88 2.97
N ARG A 942 38.41 13.50 2.69
CA ARG A 942 37.18 13.13 3.39
C ARG A 942 37.05 11.61 3.26
N ASN A 943 36.98 10.89 4.38
CA ASN A 943 36.98 9.43 4.38
C ASN A 943 35.55 8.93 4.18
N TYR A 944 34.92 9.31 3.06
CA TYR A 944 33.67 8.67 2.67
C TYR A 944 33.98 7.24 2.24
N LYS A 945 33.29 6.25 2.81
CA LYS A 945 33.30 4.89 2.25
C LYS A 945 32.36 4.87 1.05
N ARG A 946 32.74 4.17 -0.01
CA ARG A 946 31.84 3.91 -1.15
C ARG A 946 31.17 2.57 -0.97
N ILE A 947 30.08 2.35 -1.71
CA ILE A 947 29.34 1.08 -1.74
C ILE A 947 30.29 -0.09 -2.03
N ILE A 948 31.11 0.04 -3.08
CA ILE A 948 32.10 -0.96 -3.47
C ILE A 948 33.13 -1.27 -2.38
N ASP A 949 33.46 -0.31 -1.49
CA ASP A 949 34.43 -0.54 -0.42
C ASP A 949 33.81 -1.46 0.66
N LEU A 950 32.50 -1.37 0.93
CA LEU A 950 31.77 -2.30 1.81
C LEU A 950 31.53 -3.66 1.17
N GLU A 951 31.28 -3.74 -0.14
CA GLU A 951 31.17 -5.01 -0.86
C GLU A 951 32.46 -5.84 -0.80
N LYS A 952 33.62 -5.17 -0.94
CA LYS A 952 34.93 -5.81 -0.75
C LYS A 952 35.13 -6.33 0.67
N GLU A 953 34.79 -5.53 1.69
CA GLU A 953 34.88 -5.93 3.10
C GLU A 953 33.98 -7.14 3.38
N SER A 954 32.76 -7.14 2.84
CA SER A 954 31.78 -8.23 2.96
C SER A 954 32.26 -9.50 2.27
N THR A 955 32.82 -9.37 1.07
CA THR A 955 33.41 -10.47 0.31
C THR A 955 34.57 -11.11 1.07
N ALA A 956 35.43 -10.31 1.73
CA ALA A 956 36.53 -10.83 2.53
C ALA A 956 36.05 -11.67 3.73
N LEU A 957 35.00 -11.22 4.42
CA LEU A 957 34.38 -11.96 5.53
C LEU A 957 33.70 -13.24 5.07
N LEU A 958 32.98 -13.18 3.96
CA LEU A 958 32.29 -14.32 3.36
C LEU A 958 33.30 -15.40 2.92
N ILE A 959 34.40 -15.03 2.26
CA ILE A 959 35.47 -15.99 1.91
C ILE A 959 35.98 -16.71 3.15
N ASN A 960 36.26 -15.97 4.23
CA ASN A 960 36.73 -16.57 5.47
C ASN A 960 35.71 -17.54 6.09
N ALA A 961 34.42 -17.33 5.87
CA ALA A 961 33.36 -18.26 6.27
C ALA A 961 33.31 -19.50 5.35
N LEU A 962 33.32 -19.32 4.03
CA LEU A 962 33.26 -20.41 3.05
C LEU A 962 34.45 -21.38 3.17
N GLU A 963 35.66 -20.83 3.37
CA GLU A 963 36.87 -21.61 3.60
C GLU A 963 36.82 -22.44 4.90
N SER A 964 35.98 -22.06 5.87
CA SER A 964 35.79 -22.85 7.10
C SER A 964 34.83 -24.03 6.93
N ILE A 965 33.91 -23.96 5.96
CA ILE A 965 32.87 -24.99 5.68
C ILE A 965 33.37 -25.97 4.62
N GLY A 966 34.16 -25.48 3.66
CA GLY A 966 34.68 -26.27 2.53
C GLY A 966 33.72 -26.35 1.33
N ASP A 967 32.75 -25.44 1.21
CA ASP A 967 31.86 -25.36 0.04
C ASP A 967 32.62 -24.88 -1.21
N THR A 968 32.24 -25.37 -2.39
CA THR A 968 32.85 -24.93 -3.66
C THR A 968 32.29 -23.55 -4.01
N TYR A 969 33.14 -22.56 -4.31
CA TYR A 969 32.64 -21.23 -4.63
C TYR A 969 33.47 -20.46 -5.66
N GLY A 970 32.80 -19.60 -6.45
CA GLY A 970 33.43 -18.65 -7.37
C GLY A 970 33.03 -17.21 -7.03
N ILE A 971 33.91 -16.24 -7.30
CA ILE A 971 33.66 -14.81 -7.08
C ILE A 971 34.04 -14.07 -8.36
N TYR A 972 33.04 -13.40 -8.92
CA TYR A 972 33.17 -12.64 -10.16
C TYR A 972 32.58 -11.26 -9.99
N GLY A 973 33.07 -10.31 -10.78
CA GLY A 973 32.48 -8.98 -10.93
C GLY A 973 32.00 -8.76 -12.36
N PHE A 974 31.10 -7.83 -12.60
CA PHE A 974 30.69 -7.47 -13.96
C PHE A 974 30.51 -5.97 -14.13
N SER A 975 30.71 -5.48 -15.36
CA SER A 975 30.38 -4.12 -15.77
C SER A 975 30.02 -4.10 -17.26
N GLY A 976 28.98 -3.36 -17.62
CA GLY A 976 28.49 -3.20 -18.99
C GLY A 976 29.07 -1.97 -19.68
N TYR A 977 29.42 -2.08 -20.95
CA TYR A 977 29.68 -0.96 -21.84
C TYR A 977 29.13 -1.25 -23.23
N GLY A 978 27.80 -1.24 -23.34
CA GLY A 978 27.11 -1.65 -24.55
C GLY A 978 27.13 -3.16 -24.80
N ARG A 979 26.39 -3.59 -25.83
CA ARG A 979 26.21 -5.01 -26.16
C ARG A 979 27.52 -5.66 -26.64
N GLU A 980 28.40 -4.89 -27.25
CA GLU A 980 29.68 -5.36 -27.77
C GLU A 980 30.76 -5.56 -26.69
N ASN A 981 30.53 -5.08 -25.46
CA ASN A 981 31.54 -5.12 -24.41
C ASN A 981 30.93 -5.20 -23.00
N VAL A 982 30.44 -6.37 -22.63
CA VAL A 982 30.12 -6.72 -21.23
C VAL A 982 31.38 -7.31 -20.59
N GLU A 983 32.01 -6.59 -19.67
CA GLU A 983 33.22 -7.04 -18.99
C GLU A 983 32.89 -7.92 -17.79
N PHE A 984 33.47 -9.11 -17.74
CA PHE A 984 33.29 -10.09 -16.68
C PHE A 984 34.63 -10.35 -15.99
N TYR A 985 34.74 -9.92 -14.73
CA TYR A 985 35.97 -9.91 -13.95
C TYR A 985 36.08 -11.16 -13.07
N VAL A 986 37.10 -11.97 -13.30
CA VAL A 986 37.42 -13.14 -12.48
C VAL A 986 38.29 -12.72 -11.31
N ILE A 987 37.68 -12.68 -10.12
CA ILE A 987 38.39 -12.44 -8.85
C ILE A 987 38.91 -13.79 -8.33
N LYS A 988 38.03 -14.79 -8.29
CA LYS A 988 38.35 -16.19 -8.01
C LYS A 988 37.49 -17.08 -8.90
N ASP A 989 38.10 -17.86 -9.77
CA ASP A 989 37.35 -18.86 -10.52
C ASP A 989 36.82 -19.97 -9.60
N ILE A 990 35.68 -20.57 -9.93
CA ILE A 990 35.06 -21.62 -9.13
C ILE A 990 35.98 -22.85 -8.97
N THR A 991 36.87 -23.09 -9.93
CA THR A 991 37.87 -24.17 -9.89
C THR A 991 39.21 -23.73 -9.27
N GLU A 992 39.41 -22.43 -9.03
CA GLU A 992 40.65 -21.87 -8.47
C GLU A 992 40.65 -22.00 -6.94
N GLY A 993 41.69 -22.59 -6.36
CA GLY A 993 41.85 -22.66 -4.90
C GLY A 993 42.18 -21.30 -4.27
N PHE A 994 41.74 -21.07 -3.03
CA PHE A 994 42.01 -19.81 -2.34
C PHE A 994 43.51 -19.61 -2.05
N SER A 995 44.05 -18.45 -2.44
CA SER A 995 45.48 -18.13 -2.35
C SER A 995 45.70 -16.63 -2.11
N ASP A 996 46.92 -16.25 -1.74
CA ASP A 996 47.27 -14.84 -1.52
C ASP A 996 47.10 -13.97 -2.78
N LYS A 997 47.10 -14.56 -3.98
CA LYS A 997 46.78 -13.85 -5.22
C LYS A 997 45.34 -13.34 -5.23
N ILE A 998 44.40 -14.18 -4.81
CA ILE A 998 42.97 -13.81 -4.73
C ILE A 998 42.77 -12.69 -3.70
N LYS A 999 43.46 -12.75 -2.55
CA LYS A 999 43.42 -11.67 -1.55
C LYS A 999 43.88 -10.33 -2.14
N ARG A 1000 44.91 -10.34 -2.98
CA ARG A 1000 45.40 -9.15 -3.70
C ARG A 1000 44.43 -8.67 -4.77
N ARG A 1001 43.71 -9.58 -5.46
CA ARG A 1001 42.71 -9.20 -6.47
C ARG A 1001 41.52 -8.43 -5.86
N ILE A 1002 41.11 -8.77 -4.63
CA ILE A 1002 40.00 -8.09 -3.92
C ILE A 1002 40.29 -6.59 -3.73
N ASP A 1003 41.54 -6.22 -3.44
CA ASP A 1003 41.96 -4.81 -3.30
C ASP A 1003 41.69 -4.00 -4.59
N LYS A 1004 41.92 -4.63 -5.76
CA LYS A 1004 41.81 -4.02 -7.10
C LYS A 1004 40.41 -3.99 -7.69
N ILE A 1005 39.40 -4.49 -6.99
CA ILE A 1005 38.01 -4.29 -7.39
C ILE A 1005 37.73 -2.78 -7.41
N THR A 1006 37.26 -2.21 -8.51
CA THR A 1006 36.93 -0.78 -8.61
C THR A 1006 35.63 -0.59 -9.38
N PRO A 1007 34.87 0.47 -9.11
CA PRO A 1007 33.71 0.82 -9.91
C PRO A 1007 34.15 1.25 -11.31
N LEU A 1008 33.41 0.85 -12.32
CA LEU A 1008 33.73 0.98 -13.74
C LEU A 1008 32.57 1.66 -14.50
N HIS A 1009 32.00 0.99 -15.50
CA HIS A 1009 31.07 1.56 -16.48
C HIS A 1009 29.61 1.34 -16.05
N ALA A 1010 28.76 0.77 -16.90
CA ALA A 1010 27.33 0.61 -16.66
C ALA A 1010 26.99 -0.83 -16.23
N THR A 1011 25.72 -1.22 -16.28
CA THR A 1011 25.15 -2.43 -15.66
C THR A 1011 24.29 -3.22 -16.68
N ARG A 1012 24.89 -4.20 -17.36
CA ARG A 1012 24.18 -5.15 -18.25
C ARG A 1012 24.13 -6.55 -17.63
N MET A 1013 23.13 -6.78 -16.77
CA MET A 1013 23.06 -7.97 -15.92
C MET A 1013 22.74 -9.26 -16.67
N GLY A 1014 21.81 -9.26 -17.63
CA GLY A 1014 21.34 -10.49 -18.28
C GLY A 1014 22.47 -11.34 -18.88
N ALA A 1015 23.33 -10.73 -19.69
CA ALA A 1015 24.50 -11.41 -20.27
C ALA A 1015 25.51 -11.89 -19.21
N ALA A 1016 25.75 -11.10 -18.16
CA ALA A 1016 26.65 -11.48 -17.07
C ALA A 1016 26.10 -12.66 -16.25
N ILE A 1017 24.79 -12.68 -15.99
CA ILE A 1017 24.10 -13.78 -15.31
C ILE A 1017 24.20 -15.05 -16.15
N ARG A 1018 23.89 -15.00 -17.45
CA ARG A 1018 24.02 -16.17 -18.34
C ARG A 1018 25.44 -16.73 -18.35
N HIS A 1019 26.44 -15.87 -18.30
CA HIS A 1019 27.83 -16.29 -18.21
C HIS A 1019 28.15 -16.95 -16.84
N ALA A 1020 27.75 -16.36 -15.72
CA ALA A 1020 27.92 -16.94 -14.40
C ALA A 1020 27.19 -18.29 -14.24
N VAL A 1021 25.98 -18.40 -14.78
CA VAL A 1021 25.17 -19.63 -14.86
C VAL A 1021 25.93 -20.73 -15.60
N SER A 1022 26.58 -20.41 -16.74
CA SER A 1022 27.37 -21.39 -17.48
C SER A 1022 28.56 -21.95 -16.67
N LYS A 1023 29.15 -21.15 -15.76
CA LYS A 1023 30.22 -21.59 -14.86
C LYS A 1023 29.72 -22.53 -13.77
N LEU A 1024 28.51 -22.29 -13.23
CA LEU A 1024 27.85 -23.16 -12.24
C LEU A 1024 27.28 -24.44 -12.86
N GLU A 1025 26.77 -24.36 -14.08
CA GLU A 1025 26.22 -25.51 -14.82
C GLU A 1025 27.25 -26.64 -14.92
N ASN A 1026 28.52 -26.29 -15.16
CA ASN A 1026 29.65 -27.21 -15.25
C ASN A 1026 30.08 -27.86 -13.91
N GLN A 1027 29.47 -27.52 -12.77
CA GLN A 1027 29.76 -28.15 -11.48
C GLN A 1027 28.88 -29.38 -11.23
N GLU A 1028 29.42 -30.43 -10.61
CA GLU A 1028 28.67 -31.64 -10.27
C GLU A 1028 27.89 -31.53 -8.94
N ALA A 1029 27.97 -30.38 -8.25
CA ALA A 1029 27.35 -30.19 -6.94
C ALA A 1029 25.83 -30.31 -6.96
N THR A 1030 25.29 -30.95 -5.93
CA THR A 1030 23.84 -31.21 -5.75
C THR A 1030 23.04 -29.91 -5.58
N THR A 1031 23.59 -28.94 -4.84
CA THR A 1031 22.96 -27.63 -4.62
C THR A 1031 23.79 -26.55 -5.28
N LYS A 1032 23.20 -25.81 -6.23
CA LYS A 1032 23.86 -24.72 -6.96
C LYS A 1032 23.16 -23.40 -6.68
N ILE A 1033 23.90 -22.40 -6.19
CA ILE A 1033 23.33 -21.10 -5.81
C ILE A 1033 24.11 -19.98 -6.49
N MET A 1034 23.41 -18.96 -7.00
CA MET A 1034 24.01 -17.76 -7.55
C MET A 1034 23.55 -16.54 -6.74
N PHE A 1035 24.47 -15.84 -6.10
CA PHE A 1035 24.22 -14.57 -5.43
C PHE A 1035 24.56 -13.42 -6.36
N LEU A 1036 23.59 -12.56 -6.65
CA LEU A 1036 23.78 -11.28 -7.33
C LEU A 1036 23.80 -10.17 -6.27
N ILE A 1037 24.89 -9.43 -6.18
CA ILE A 1037 25.02 -8.27 -5.28
C ILE A 1037 25.11 -7.03 -6.17
N SER A 1038 24.06 -6.22 -6.18
CA SER A 1038 23.93 -5.04 -7.03
C SER A 1038 23.05 -4.01 -6.34
N ASP A 1039 23.31 -2.73 -6.58
CA ASP A 1039 22.44 -1.63 -6.14
C ASP A 1039 21.10 -1.58 -6.90
N GLY A 1040 20.87 -2.50 -7.84
CA GLY A 1040 19.55 -3.05 -8.15
C GLY A 1040 19.02 -2.71 -9.53
N ARG A 1041 19.45 -1.64 -10.19
CA ARG A 1041 18.85 -1.22 -11.48
C ARG A 1041 19.73 -1.56 -12.68
N PRO A 1042 19.30 -2.45 -13.59
CA PRO A 1042 20.02 -2.69 -14.84
C PRO A 1042 19.94 -1.44 -15.74
N GLN A 1043 21.09 -0.93 -16.16
CA GLN A 1043 21.21 0.25 -17.00
C GLN A 1043 22.50 0.19 -17.81
N ASP A 1044 22.43 0.23 -19.13
CA ASP A 1044 23.60 0.19 -20.02
C ASP A 1044 23.33 0.96 -21.32
N ARG A 1045 24.40 1.32 -22.03
CA ARG A 1045 24.36 1.94 -23.35
C ARG A 1045 23.64 1.00 -24.34
N GLY A 1046 22.59 1.49 -24.98
CA GLY A 1046 21.72 0.69 -25.85
C GLY A 1046 20.39 0.27 -25.21
N TYR A 1047 20.21 0.49 -23.90
CA TYR A 1047 18.89 0.44 -23.22
C TYR A 1047 18.22 1.83 -23.12
N SER A 1048 18.63 2.83 -23.91
CA SER A 1048 18.18 4.21 -23.73
C SER A 1048 18.01 5.00 -25.04
N ARG A 1049 16.77 5.02 -25.53
CA ARG A 1049 16.11 6.10 -26.26
C ARG A 1049 14.70 6.28 -25.68
N GLU A 1050 14.34 7.54 -25.41
CA GLU A 1050 12.97 8.01 -25.13
C GLU A 1050 12.17 7.29 -24.03
N GLY A 1051 12.54 7.48 -22.75
CA GLY A 1051 11.59 7.44 -21.61
C GLY A 1051 10.92 6.12 -21.20
N VAL A 1052 10.79 5.13 -22.09
CA VAL A 1052 10.00 3.88 -21.94
C VAL A 1052 10.89 2.62 -21.95
N GLU A 1053 12.21 2.76 -21.94
CA GLU A 1053 13.16 1.64 -22.14
C GLU A 1053 13.77 1.07 -20.85
N LYS A 1054 13.40 1.59 -19.68
CA LYS A 1054 13.84 1.06 -18.38
C LYS A 1054 13.31 -0.36 -18.10
N GLU A 1055 12.16 -0.69 -18.67
CA GLU A 1055 11.54 -2.02 -18.54
C GLU A 1055 12.29 -3.10 -19.33
N TYR A 1056 12.96 -2.73 -20.44
CA TYR A 1056 13.67 -3.69 -21.28
C TYR A 1056 14.76 -4.43 -20.51
N ALA A 1057 15.60 -3.67 -19.82
CA ALA A 1057 16.73 -4.22 -19.08
C ALA A 1057 16.27 -5.06 -17.87
N VAL A 1058 15.13 -4.71 -17.27
CA VAL A 1058 14.48 -5.50 -16.20
C VAL A 1058 13.98 -6.83 -16.73
N HIS A 1059 13.31 -6.85 -17.89
CA HIS A 1059 12.78 -8.08 -18.48
C HIS A 1059 13.86 -9.02 -19.03
N ASP A 1060 14.94 -8.52 -19.63
CA ASP A 1060 16.07 -9.39 -20.02
C ASP A 1060 16.74 -10.03 -18.80
N THR A 1061 16.91 -9.24 -17.73
CA THR A 1061 17.47 -9.75 -16.47
C THR A 1061 16.54 -10.78 -15.82
N HIS A 1062 15.23 -10.54 -15.82
CA HIS A 1062 14.23 -11.49 -15.33
C HIS A 1062 14.31 -12.83 -16.07
N MET A 1063 14.40 -12.79 -17.40
CA MET A 1063 14.55 -14.00 -18.21
C MET A 1063 15.86 -14.74 -17.92
N ALA A 1064 16.98 -14.03 -17.78
CA ALA A 1064 18.25 -14.64 -17.40
C ALA A 1064 18.19 -15.35 -16.02
N LEU A 1065 17.41 -14.81 -15.07
CA LEU A 1065 17.19 -15.43 -13.76
C LEU A 1065 16.26 -16.67 -13.87
N ILE A 1066 15.22 -16.63 -14.70
CA ILE A 1066 14.38 -17.80 -15.01
C ILE A 1066 15.21 -18.91 -15.66
N GLU A 1067 16.08 -18.56 -16.61
CA GLU A 1067 17.01 -19.50 -17.25
C GLU A 1067 17.91 -20.20 -16.22
N ALA A 1068 18.42 -19.46 -15.22
CA ALA A 1068 19.18 -20.03 -14.12
C ALA A 1068 18.34 -21.06 -13.32
N LYS A 1069 17.11 -20.71 -12.97
CA LYS A 1069 16.17 -21.58 -12.23
C LYS A 1069 15.85 -22.86 -13.02
N ARG A 1070 15.64 -22.74 -14.34
CA ARG A 1070 15.42 -23.89 -15.24
C ARG A 1070 16.61 -24.86 -15.27
N LYS A 1071 17.83 -24.37 -15.01
CA LYS A 1071 19.06 -25.16 -14.90
C LYS A 1071 19.33 -25.68 -13.48
N ASN A 1072 18.33 -25.68 -12.59
CA ASN A 1072 18.46 -26.07 -11.17
C ASN A 1072 19.52 -25.25 -10.41
N ILE A 1073 19.72 -23.99 -10.80
CA ILE A 1073 20.54 -23.03 -10.06
C ILE A 1073 19.59 -22.06 -9.36
N THR A 1074 19.74 -21.89 -8.06
CA THR A 1074 18.92 -20.95 -7.27
C THR A 1074 19.54 -19.55 -7.31
N PRO A 1075 18.98 -18.59 -8.06
CA PRO A 1075 19.44 -17.21 -7.97
C PRO A 1075 18.91 -16.53 -6.71
N PHE A 1076 19.72 -15.65 -6.11
CA PHE A 1076 19.35 -14.78 -5.00
C PHE A 1076 19.91 -13.38 -5.22
N CYS A 1077 19.06 -12.35 -5.15
CA CYS A 1077 19.46 -10.96 -5.38
C CYS A 1077 19.55 -10.18 -4.05
N LEU A 1078 20.66 -9.50 -3.82
CA LEU A 1078 20.87 -8.63 -2.66
C LEU A 1078 21.14 -7.21 -3.14
N THR A 1079 20.30 -6.27 -2.69
CA THR A 1079 20.39 -4.85 -3.07
C THR A 1079 20.34 -3.92 -1.87
N VAL A 1080 20.81 -2.70 -2.08
CA VAL A 1080 20.89 -1.62 -1.08
C VAL A 1080 19.93 -0.46 -1.43
N ASP A 1081 19.24 -0.51 -2.57
CA ASP A 1081 18.32 0.56 -2.98
C ASP A 1081 17.01 0.51 -2.18
N LYS A 1082 16.77 1.54 -1.36
CA LYS A 1082 15.53 1.69 -0.56
C LYS A 1082 14.29 1.88 -1.43
N ALA A 1083 14.44 2.42 -2.65
CA ALA A 1083 13.39 2.51 -3.67
C ALA A 1083 13.38 1.27 -4.59
N GLY A 1084 14.05 0.19 -4.16
CA GLY A 1084 14.26 -1.06 -4.86
C GLY A 1084 13.01 -1.91 -5.07
N HIS A 1085 12.05 -1.80 -4.15
CA HIS A 1085 11.01 -2.82 -3.99
C HIS A 1085 10.15 -3.03 -5.24
N ASP A 1086 9.82 -1.95 -5.96
CA ASP A 1086 8.86 -1.98 -7.06
C ASP A 1086 9.40 -2.69 -8.31
N TYR A 1087 10.65 -2.39 -8.72
CA TYR A 1087 11.25 -3.02 -9.90
C TYR A 1087 11.94 -4.35 -9.59
N LEU A 1088 12.37 -4.59 -8.34
CA LEU A 1088 12.93 -5.89 -7.96
C LEU A 1088 11.87 -6.97 -7.96
N LYS A 1089 10.63 -6.61 -7.61
CA LYS A 1089 9.50 -7.53 -7.70
C LYS A 1089 9.26 -7.98 -9.15
N SER A 1090 9.33 -7.07 -10.12
CA SER A 1090 9.20 -7.43 -11.55
C SER A 1090 10.46 -8.15 -12.08
N MET A 1091 11.66 -7.78 -11.63
CA MET A 1091 12.92 -8.41 -12.04
C MET A 1091 13.08 -9.83 -11.49
N CYS A 1092 12.81 -10.04 -10.20
CA CYS A 1092 13.02 -11.32 -9.53
C CYS A 1092 11.79 -12.24 -9.59
N GLY A 1093 10.57 -11.70 -9.74
CA GLY A 1093 9.33 -12.49 -9.66
C GLY A 1093 9.27 -13.27 -8.34
N ASP A 1094 9.10 -14.60 -8.43
CA ASP A 1094 9.08 -15.51 -7.28
C ASP A 1094 10.47 -15.88 -6.73
N MET A 1095 11.55 -15.28 -7.25
CA MET A 1095 12.92 -15.58 -6.83
C MET A 1095 13.31 -14.78 -5.59
N GLY A 1096 14.13 -15.38 -4.72
CA GLY A 1096 14.51 -14.76 -3.46
C GLY A 1096 15.33 -13.48 -3.68
N TYR A 1097 14.90 -12.37 -3.07
CA TYR A 1097 15.67 -11.15 -3.00
C TYR A 1097 15.59 -10.52 -1.60
N GLU A 1098 16.57 -9.70 -1.25
CA GLU A 1098 16.57 -8.91 -0.01
C GLU A 1098 17.03 -7.48 -0.27
N VAL A 1099 16.28 -6.52 0.31
CA VAL A 1099 16.60 -5.09 0.27
C VAL A 1099 17.18 -4.67 1.61
N LEU A 1100 18.44 -4.26 1.63
CA LEU A 1100 19.13 -3.79 2.82
C LEU A 1100 18.75 -2.33 3.09
N GLY A 1101 18.06 -2.09 4.22
CA GLY A 1101 17.72 -0.73 4.67
C GLY A 1101 18.93 0.10 5.15
N ASP A 1102 20.06 -0.54 5.42
CA ASP A 1102 21.33 0.10 5.78
C ASP A 1102 22.50 -0.65 5.12
N ILE A 1103 23.28 0.06 4.31
CA ILE A 1103 24.43 -0.50 3.60
C ILE A 1103 25.53 -1.00 4.55
N TRP A 1104 25.64 -0.38 5.72
CA TRP A 1104 26.63 -0.77 6.74
C TRP A 1104 26.37 -2.16 7.32
N ALA A 1105 25.17 -2.70 7.13
CA ALA A 1105 24.81 -4.05 7.56
C ALA A 1105 25.27 -5.15 6.58
N LEU A 1106 25.70 -4.80 5.36
CA LEU A 1106 26.10 -5.76 4.33
C LEU A 1106 27.15 -6.79 4.80
N PRO A 1107 28.24 -6.40 5.52
CA PRO A 1107 29.27 -7.35 5.96
C PRO A 1107 28.77 -8.39 6.98
N GLU A 1108 27.73 -8.07 7.74
CA GLU A 1108 27.10 -8.98 8.71
C GLU A 1108 26.00 -9.82 8.03
N ARG A 1109 25.20 -9.20 7.16
CA ARG A 1109 24.02 -9.82 6.55
C ARG A 1109 24.35 -10.85 5.48
N LEU A 1110 25.33 -10.58 4.61
CA LEU A 1110 25.65 -11.47 3.49
C LEU A 1110 26.01 -12.90 3.95
N PRO A 1111 26.88 -13.12 4.95
CA PRO A 1111 27.11 -14.45 5.51
C PRO A 1111 25.87 -15.08 6.15
N MET A 1112 25.02 -14.31 6.85
CA MET A 1112 23.78 -14.84 7.43
C MET A 1112 22.78 -15.32 6.36
N LEU A 1113 22.70 -14.62 5.24
CA LEU A 1113 21.83 -15.00 4.13
C LEU A 1113 22.31 -16.26 3.43
N TYR A 1114 23.61 -16.36 3.20
CA TYR A 1114 24.23 -17.59 2.71
C TYR A 1114 23.87 -18.79 3.58
N ARG A 1115 23.93 -18.63 4.90
CA ARG A 1115 23.49 -19.67 5.84
C ARG A 1115 22.02 -20.06 5.63
N LYS A 1116 21.12 -19.08 5.58
CA LYS A 1116 19.67 -19.32 5.46
C LYS A 1116 19.30 -20.11 4.18
N LEU A 1117 20.06 -19.90 3.10
CA LEU A 1117 19.80 -20.55 1.81
C LEU A 1117 20.51 -21.90 1.64
N THR A 1118 21.47 -22.25 2.51
CA THR A 1118 22.25 -23.50 2.43
C THR A 1118 21.93 -24.51 3.53
N ILE A 1119 21.01 -24.17 4.43
CA ILE A 1119 20.40 -25.06 5.44
C ILE A 1119 18.99 -25.39 4.96
#